data_AF-A0A346SCT8-F1
#
_entry.id   AF-A0A346SCT8-F1
#
_cell.length_a   1.000
_cell.length_b   1.000
_cell.length_c   1.000
_cell.angle_alpha   90.00
_cell.angle_beta   90.00
_cell.angle_gamma   90.00
#
_symmetry.space_group_name_H-M   'P 1'
#
loop_
_entity.id
_entity.type
_entity.pdbx_description
1 polymer ?
#
loop_
_entity_poly.entity_id
_entity_poly.type
_entity_poly.pdbx_seq_one_letter_code
_entity_poly.pdbx_strand_id
1 'polypeptide(L)'
;MGIRFFSDKNRPVHMGRYPLERLTRQDTMPDLSRVPLMGELSFHRPERPDSIVNAMGEFQAMLDAIRDGLVNPIASEIPSDPQERANHLKAFGYFNDASMMGCGPLPSDALLDEPRRNPDIDRLAHALRTRQTKTLASGIDLIMADLKDSMEAAPKPIDDHCHTIVFLYEHNRDPDPSEPGADWIINAQDHRACLLATENAVVIANYIRLLGFDARAHSVMSSEVDLDRLAVAAGLATVESGELVAPWLGTRFGLAAVTTEMPIAHDRPLRPVAQQPWFRTQGPAWWLGTGFAKNAINRDPYAKRRYVDGAHPFEKLKRVETPTTYVDEENVARVPKRADMFARAQFGDMGKSLQDAAKGGYYVRKAAPSFAQRRALGAFVLLQDGESADLRKPADAGRNAANIKAATYFLGVDAVGLSRCPEWAWYSHDATGEEIVPPHDQAISMIIDQGYETMEGASGDDWISVAQSMRAYLRFSLLGGVLAQQIRNLGYRAKAHTVMDGEVLQPPLLLLSGLGEVSRIGEVILNPYLGPRLKSGVVTTDMPIAHDKPIDFGLQTFCESCNKCARECPSGAITAGPKLMFNGYEIWKSDSQKCATYRVTTPGGAMCGRCMKTCPWNLEGIFKERPFRWAAMNIPSAAPALARLDDAVGNGGLNDIKKWWWDIELQPDGAYRPTTHPLNRRDLQKDLDLKYEDQTLAVYPAYLAPHPWPYPFAMDREAGIAAYEAMVTADEYKARKASGDMSIIHRYQIAGDAPVMRVAVTKVDKMTADVTKYEFTSLDGAPLPGWTAGAHLDVLVAPEFLRQYSMSGDPSDHATYQIGVLREDVGRGGSALLHRIFTEGRKVFVSKPINHFELDDTAIRTFLMGGGIGITPMIAFAHHLHALGREFELHYSASTRDGAGYLDDLAAMPWADRVHFHFSDEGTRADLNVILSGYRDGWHVYTCGPDRYMNGVIQAAEQQGFPEEARHLEYFSVPEMPEYENHAFELKLARSGRILPVPADKDAAQVLNESGFHVDVKCADGICGVCKCGVISGEVEHRDFVLSRKQREGAMILCQSRAAEPDGLIEIDL
;
A
#
# COMPACT_ATOMS: atom_id res chain seq x y z
N MET A 1 -23.89 -21.17 10.50
CA MET A 1 -23.56 -21.78 9.20
C MET A 1 -24.12 -23.20 9.13
N GLY A 2 -24.66 -23.61 7.98
CA GLY A 2 -25.09 -24.99 7.77
C GLY A 2 -23.91 -25.98 7.87
N ILE A 3 -24.19 -27.24 8.20
CA ILE A 3 -23.14 -28.25 8.38
C ILE A 3 -22.56 -28.63 7.02
N ARG A 4 -21.23 -28.52 6.88
CA ARG A 4 -20.47 -29.07 5.76
C ARG A 4 -19.87 -30.42 6.19
N PHE A 5 -20.31 -31.51 5.58
CA PHE A 5 -19.86 -32.86 5.96
C PHE A 5 -18.56 -33.26 5.27
N PHE A 6 -18.40 -32.88 3.99
CA PHE A 6 -17.27 -33.28 3.16
C PHE A 6 -16.38 -32.09 2.82
N SER A 7 -15.08 -32.39 2.76
CA SER A 7 -14.06 -31.46 2.29
C SER A 7 -14.12 -31.31 0.77
N ASP A 8 -13.78 -30.14 0.26
CA ASP A 8 -13.57 -29.93 -1.18
C ASP A 8 -12.08 -29.81 -1.54
N LYS A 9 -11.17 -30.27 -0.67
CA LYS A 9 -9.72 -30.20 -0.90
C LYS A 9 -9.26 -30.76 -2.27
N ASN A 10 -10.02 -31.69 -2.84
CA ASN A 10 -9.75 -32.30 -4.15
C ASN A 10 -10.49 -31.64 -5.33
N ARG A 11 -11.18 -30.52 -5.10
CA ARG A 11 -11.89 -29.76 -6.13
C ARG A 11 -11.03 -28.55 -6.55
N PRO A 12 -10.67 -28.42 -7.83
CA PRO A 12 -10.01 -27.22 -8.35
C PRO A 12 -10.85 -25.96 -8.14
N VAL A 13 -10.19 -24.83 -7.89
CA VAL A 13 -10.88 -23.56 -7.56
C VAL A 13 -11.75 -23.04 -8.72
N HIS A 14 -11.33 -23.25 -9.97
CA HIS A 14 -12.08 -22.83 -11.16
C HIS A 14 -13.44 -23.50 -11.33
N MET A 15 -13.71 -24.60 -10.62
CA MET A 15 -15.02 -25.25 -10.62
C MET A 15 -16.01 -24.59 -9.65
N GLY A 16 -15.57 -23.62 -8.84
CA GLY A 16 -16.42 -22.86 -7.94
C GLY A 16 -17.04 -23.66 -6.80
N ARG A 17 -17.94 -23.00 -6.05
CA ARG A 17 -18.59 -23.56 -4.86
C ARG A 17 -19.83 -24.42 -5.19
N TYR A 18 -20.47 -24.14 -6.32
CA TYR A 18 -21.63 -24.86 -6.85
C TYR A 18 -21.21 -25.91 -7.89
N PRO A 19 -21.92 -27.05 -8.02
CA PRO A 19 -21.52 -28.14 -8.91
C PRO A 19 -21.99 -27.93 -10.36
N LEU A 20 -21.54 -26.85 -11.00
CA LEU A 20 -21.94 -26.45 -12.36
C LEU A 20 -21.62 -27.52 -13.42
N GLU A 21 -20.59 -28.33 -13.19
CA GLU A 21 -20.16 -29.44 -14.07
C GLU A 21 -21.20 -30.55 -14.18
N ARG A 22 -22.19 -30.59 -13.28
CA ARG A 22 -23.23 -31.62 -13.24
C ARG A 22 -24.48 -31.27 -14.06
N LEU A 23 -24.55 -30.03 -14.56
CA LEU A 23 -25.65 -29.53 -15.39
C LEU A 23 -25.52 -30.07 -16.82
N THR A 24 -26.66 -30.38 -17.45
CA THR A 24 -26.71 -30.72 -18.87
C THR A 24 -26.62 -29.44 -19.70
N ARG A 25 -25.70 -29.44 -20.66
CA ARG A 25 -25.44 -28.33 -21.59
C ARG A 25 -25.81 -28.70 -23.03
N GLN A 26 -25.89 -27.72 -23.92
CA GLN A 26 -26.16 -27.90 -25.34
C GLN A 26 -25.12 -27.19 -26.21
N ASP A 27 -24.91 -27.69 -27.43
CA ASP A 27 -23.87 -27.17 -28.32
C ASP A 27 -24.37 -25.99 -29.18
N THR A 28 -25.68 -25.77 -29.25
CA THR A 28 -26.31 -24.69 -30.02
C THR A 28 -26.69 -23.51 -29.12
N MET A 29 -26.43 -22.28 -29.57
CA MET A 29 -26.85 -21.07 -28.88
C MET A 29 -28.39 -21.01 -28.77
N PRO A 30 -28.96 -20.74 -27.59
CA PRO A 30 -30.39 -20.47 -27.44
C PRO A 30 -30.82 -19.23 -28.24
N ASP A 31 -32.11 -19.15 -28.54
CA ASP A 31 -32.72 -17.94 -29.10
C ASP A 31 -32.71 -16.80 -28.05
N LEU A 32 -31.71 -15.90 -28.15
CA LEU A 32 -31.50 -14.81 -27.21
C LEU A 32 -32.58 -13.72 -27.28
N SER A 33 -33.37 -13.68 -28.37
CA SER A 33 -34.50 -12.75 -28.50
C SER A 33 -35.62 -13.02 -27.48
N ARG A 34 -35.64 -14.24 -26.90
CA ARG A 34 -36.59 -14.64 -25.85
C ARG A 34 -36.13 -14.30 -24.44
N VAL A 35 -34.90 -13.83 -24.27
CA VAL A 35 -34.38 -13.41 -22.98
C VAL A 35 -35.03 -12.07 -22.63
N PRO A 36 -35.59 -11.91 -21.42
CA PRO A 36 -36.09 -10.61 -20.98
C PRO A 36 -34.96 -9.57 -21.03
N LEU A 37 -35.33 -8.31 -21.27
CA LEU A 37 -34.35 -7.23 -21.21
C LEU A 37 -33.89 -7.02 -19.77
N MET A 38 -32.59 -6.75 -19.61
CA MET A 38 -32.00 -6.40 -18.32
C MET A 38 -32.80 -5.31 -17.61
N GLY A 39 -33.19 -5.55 -16.36
CA GLY A 39 -33.93 -4.57 -15.54
C GLY A 39 -33.13 -3.31 -15.23
N GLU A 40 -33.82 -2.23 -14.82
CA GLU A 40 -33.19 -1.02 -14.30
C GLU A 40 -33.04 -1.08 -12.78
N LEU A 41 -31.99 -0.44 -12.27
CA LEU A 41 -31.70 -0.35 -10.84
C LEU A 41 -31.42 1.11 -10.48
N SER A 42 -31.89 1.56 -9.31
CA SER A 42 -31.59 2.90 -8.78
C SER A 42 -31.06 2.79 -7.36
N PHE A 43 -29.92 3.42 -7.09
CA PHE A 43 -29.33 3.53 -5.76
C PHE A 43 -29.85 4.73 -4.95
N HIS A 44 -30.89 5.42 -5.45
CA HIS A 44 -31.51 6.56 -4.77
C HIS A 44 -32.89 6.20 -4.25
N ARG A 45 -33.07 6.35 -2.93
CA ARG A 45 -34.34 6.18 -2.19
C ARG A 45 -34.57 7.36 -1.26
N PRO A 46 -34.89 8.56 -1.80
CA PRO A 46 -35.08 9.75 -0.99
C PRO A 46 -36.21 9.62 0.04
N GLU A 47 -37.19 8.76 -0.22
CA GLU A 47 -38.30 8.45 0.69
C GLU A 47 -37.91 7.52 1.86
N ARG A 48 -36.74 6.88 1.78
CA ARG A 48 -36.16 6.01 2.82
C ARG A 48 -34.69 6.38 3.04
N PRO A 49 -34.41 7.54 3.67
CA PRO A 49 -33.03 7.97 3.94
C PRO A 49 -32.27 7.02 4.88
N ASP A 50 -33.01 6.23 5.66
CA ASP A 50 -32.49 5.17 6.51
C ASP A 50 -32.06 3.91 5.73
N SER A 51 -32.37 3.80 4.44
CA SER A 51 -31.98 2.66 3.62
C SER A 51 -30.50 2.72 3.23
N ILE A 52 -29.80 1.59 3.41
CA ILE A 52 -28.39 1.44 3.02
C ILE A 52 -28.16 1.54 1.50
N VAL A 53 -29.23 1.43 0.71
CA VAL A 53 -29.19 1.59 -0.75
C VAL A 53 -28.56 2.93 -1.14
N ASN A 54 -28.92 4.01 -0.44
CA ASN A 54 -28.37 5.35 -0.68
C ASN A 54 -26.85 5.40 -0.48
N ALA A 55 -26.34 4.71 0.54
CA ALA A 55 -24.92 4.66 0.83
C ALA A 55 -24.11 3.81 -0.16
N MET A 56 -24.72 2.75 -0.73
CA MET A 56 -24.06 1.93 -1.76
C MET A 56 -23.85 2.68 -3.08
N GLY A 57 -24.70 3.68 -3.38
CA GLY A 57 -24.68 4.40 -4.66
C GLY A 57 -23.34 5.06 -4.99
N GLU A 58 -22.67 5.69 -4.01
CA GLU A 58 -21.39 6.36 -4.26
C GLU A 58 -20.28 5.38 -4.63
N PHE A 59 -20.28 4.21 -3.99
CA PHE A 59 -19.28 3.18 -4.24
C PHE A 59 -19.56 2.45 -5.57
N GLN A 60 -20.82 2.22 -5.90
CA GLN A 60 -21.21 1.71 -7.22
C GLN A 60 -20.79 2.68 -8.33
N ALA A 61 -21.05 3.98 -8.16
CA ALA A 61 -20.65 5.00 -9.11
C ALA A 61 -19.13 5.09 -9.27
N MET A 62 -18.35 4.92 -8.18
CA MET A 62 -16.90 4.87 -8.27
C MET A 62 -16.41 3.64 -9.04
N LEU A 63 -17.00 2.47 -8.80
CA LEU A 63 -16.67 1.25 -9.55
C LEU A 63 -17.00 1.41 -11.04
N ASP A 64 -18.15 1.99 -11.37
CA ASP A 64 -18.54 2.27 -12.75
C ASP A 64 -17.61 3.30 -13.41
N ALA A 65 -17.10 4.29 -12.66
CA ALA A 65 -16.14 5.27 -13.15
C ALA A 65 -14.78 4.65 -13.53
N ILE A 66 -14.38 3.57 -12.86
CA ILE A 66 -13.10 2.88 -13.09
C ILE A 66 -13.26 1.55 -13.86
N ARG A 67 -14.43 1.32 -14.48
CA ARG A 67 -14.75 0.09 -15.22
C ARG A 67 -13.86 -0.12 -16.46
N ASP A 68 -13.24 0.96 -16.93
CA ASP A 68 -12.31 1.00 -18.05
C ASP A 68 -10.96 1.65 -17.66
N GLY A 69 -9.96 1.59 -18.52
CA GLY A 69 -8.70 2.33 -18.38
C GLY A 69 -7.65 1.93 -19.38
N LEU A 70 -6.42 2.39 -19.13
CA LEU A 70 -5.30 2.12 -20.03
C LEU A 70 -4.95 0.63 -20.09
N VAL A 71 -4.70 0.15 -21.31
CA VAL A 71 -4.15 -1.19 -21.58
C VAL A 71 -2.64 -1.11 -21.54
N ASN A 72 -1.99 -2.09 -20.93
CA ASN A 72 -0.54 -2.20 -20.94
C ASN A 72 -0.05 -2.34 -22.40
N PRO A 73 0.76 -1.41 -22.92
CA PRO A 73 1.21 -1.47 -24.31
C PRO A 73 2.14 -2.66 -24.58
N ILE A 74 2.77 -3.21 -23.53
CA ILE A 74 3.62 -4.38 -23.64
C ILE A 74 2.86 -5.61 -23.15
N ALA A 75 2.60 -6.55 -24.07
CA ALA A 75 1.89 -7.78 -23.75
C ALA A 75 2.68 -8.65 -22.76
N SER A 76 1.96 -9.24 -21.80
CA SER A 76 2.52 -10.14 -20.81
C SER A 76 2.68 -11.56 -21.35
N GLU A 77 3.65 -12.31 -20.82
CA GLU A 77 3.84 -13.72 -21.14
C GLU A 77 2.94 -14.57 -20.23
N ILE A 78 1.81 -15.02 -20.79
CA ILE A 78 0.81 -15.84 -20.12
C ILE A 78 0.55 -17.12 -20.92
N PRO A 79 -0.06 -18.16 -20.32
CA PRO A 79 -0.42 -19.38 -21.06
C PRO A 79 -1.22 -19.07 -22.33
N SER A 80 -0.91 -19.74 -23.44
CA SER A 80 -1.57 -19.54 -24.73
C SER A 80 -2.90 -20.29 -24.86
N ASP A 81 -3.11 -21.34 -24.06
CA ASP A 81 -4.33 -22.15 -24.07
C ASP A 81 -5.54 -21.34 -23.54
N PRO A 82 -6.58 -21.11 -24.37
CA PRO A 82 -7.80 -20.44 -23.95
C PRO A 82 -8.53 -21.14 -22.80
N GLN A 83 -8.41 -22.46 -22.67
CA GLN A 83 -9.04 -23.21 -21.57
C GLN A 83 -8.35 -22.95 -20.24
N GLU A 84 -7.01 -22.92 -20.23
CA GLU A 84 -6.23 -22.55 -19.05
C GLU A 84 -6.54 -21.11 -18.60
N ARG A 85 -6.64 -20.18 -19.55
CA ARG A 85 -7.07 -18.79 -19.28
C ARG A 85 -8.46 -18.72 -18.67
N ALA A 86 -9.44 -19.44 -19.24
CA ALA A 86 -10.79 -19.50 -18.70
C ALA A 86 -10.82 -20.08 -17.27
N ASN A 87 -10.04 -21.15 -17.01
CA ASN A 87 -9.92 -21.73 -15.68
C ASN A 87 -9.32 -20.74 -14.68
N HIS A 88 -8.23 -20.07 -15.07
CA HIS A 88 -7.58 -19.07 -14.23
C HIS A 88 -8.53 -17.91 -13.88
N LEU A 89 -9.21 -17.34 -14.88
CA LEU A 89 -10.12 -16.20 -14.68
C LEU A 89 -11.35 -16.58 -13.85
N LYS A 90 -11.90 -17.79 -14.04
CA LYS A 90 -12.95 -18.34 -13.15
C LYS A 90 -12.45 -18.50 -11.73
N ALA A 91 -11.27 -19.09 -11.54
CA ALA A 91 -10.69 -19.24 -10.21
C ALA A 91 -10.46 -17.89 -9.54
N PHE A 92 -10.00 -16.88 -10.28
CA PHE A 92 -9.81 -15.52 -9.77
C PHE A 92 -11.14 -14.87 -9.38
N GLY A 93 -12.18 -14.99 -10.20
CA GLY A 93 -13.48 -14.44 -9.84
C GLY A 93 -14.16 -15.20 -8.67
N TYR A 94 -13.98 -16.52 -8.55
CA TYR A 94 -14.41 -17.28 -7.36
C TYR A 94 -13.62 -16.91 -6.11
N PHE A 95 -12.32 -16.65 -6.27
CA PHE A 95 -11.49 -16.08 -5.21
C PHE A 95 -12.08 -14.74 -4.75
N ASN A 96 -12.54 -13.87 -5.65
CA ASN A 96 -13.27 -12.63 -5.33
C ASN A 96 -14.78 -12.83 -4.95
N ASP A 97 -15.19 -14.04 -4.57
CA ASP A 97 -16.53 -14.43 -4.08
C ASP A 97 -17.67 -14.47 -5.10
N ALA A 98 -17.40 -14.60 -6.40
CA ALA A 98 -18.47 -14.92 -7.34
C ALA A 98 -19.21 -16.20 -6.89
N SER A 99 -20.54 -16.21 -6.98
CA SER A 99 -21.32 -17.41 -6.64
C SER A 99 -21.24 -18.44 -7.76
N MET A 100 -21.39 -17.98 -9.00
CA MET A 100 -21.20 -18.76 -10.22
C MET A 100 -20.52 -17.89 -11.28
N MET A 101 -19.76 -18.53 -12.17
CA MET A 101 -19.10 -17.86 -13.29
C MET A 101 -19.17 -18.70 -14.56
N GLY A 102 -19.30 -18.02 -15.69
CA GLY A 102 -19.30 -18.61 -17.02
C GLY A 102 -18.54 -17.72 -18.00
N CYS A 103 -17.87 -18.35 -18.95
CA CYS A 103 -17.25 -17.66 -20.08
C CYS A 103 -18.07 -17.92 -21.34
N GLY A 104 -18.31 -16.91 -22.17
CA GLY A 104 -19.14 -17.05 -23.37
C GLY A 104 -18.66 -16.18 -24.52
N PRO A 105 -19.28 -16.28 -25.70
CA PRO A 105 -19.09 -15.30 -26.76
C PRO A 105 -19.69 -13.95 -26.36
N LEU A 106 -19.37 -12.89 -27.10
CA LEU A 106 -20.16 -11.66 -27.15
C LEU A 106 -21.10 -11.72 -28.38
N PRO A 107 -22.38 -12.10 -28.23
CA PRO A 107 -23.32 -12.11 -29.35
C PRO A 107 -23.67 -10.68 -29.78
N SER A 108 -23.90 -10.46 -31.07
CA SER A 108 -24.42 -9.17 -31.58
C SER A 108 -25.73 -8.78 -30.90
N ASP A 109 -26.60 -9.76 -30.65
CA ASP A 109 -27.88 -9.55 -30.00
C ASP A 109 -27.72 -9.15 -28.53
N ALA A 110 -26.54 -9.27 -27.92
CA ALA A 110 -26.32 -8.79 -26.56
C ALA A 110 -25.90 -7.32 -26.50
N LEU A 111 -25.60 -6.66 -27.63
CA LEU A 111 -25.28 -5.23 -27.64
C LEU A 111 -26.56 -4.41 -27.40
N LEU A 112 -26.45 -3.39 -26.56
CA LEU A 112 -27.53 -2.42 -26.35
C LEU A 112 -27.50 -1.36 -27.45
N ASP A 113 -28.68 -1.00 -27.97
CA ASP A 113 -28.81 0.09 -28.96
C ASP A 113 -28.30 1.42 -28.40
N GLU A 114 -28.57 1.68 -27.11
CA GLU A 114 -28.04 2.81 -26.34
C GLU A 114 -27.31 2.29 -25.10
N PRO A 115 -26.01 2.58 -24.94
CA PRO A 115 -25.28 2.22 -23.73
C PRO A 115 -25.90 2.86 -22.49
N ARG A 116 -26.04 2.08 -21.42
CA ARG A 116 -26.41 2.59 -20.10
C ARG A 116 -25.20 3.23 -19.44
N ARG A 117 -25.42 4.38 -18.80
CA ARG A 117 -24.40 5.11 -18.04
C ARG A 117 -24.95 5.49 -16.67
N ASN A 118 -24.19 5.19 -15.62
CA ASN A 118 -24.53 5.61 -14.28
C ASN A 118 -24.47 7.15 -14.19
N PRO A 119 -25.59 7.84 -13.86
CA PRO A 119 -25.63 9.30 -13.81
C PRO A 119 -24.77 9.90 -12.69
N ASP A 120 -24.40 9.12 -11.67
CA ASP A 120 -23.65 9.62 -10.51
C ASP A 120 -22.13 9.71 -10.75
N ILE A 121 -21.61 9.21 -11.88
CA ILE A 121 -20.17 9.23 -12.21
C ILE A 121 -19.62 10.66 -12.27
N ASP A 122 -20.39 11.60 -12.84
CA ASP A 122 -19.91 12.97 -13.09
C ASP A 122 -19.58 13.72 -11.79
N ARG A 123 -20.34 13.45 -10.73
CA ARG A 123 -20.08 14.01 -9.39
C ARG A 123 -18.74 13.55 -8.82
N LEU A 124 -18.37 12.29 -9.05
CA LEU A 124 -17.11 11.70 -8.56
C LEU A 124 -15.90 12.15 -9.38
N ALA A 125 -16.08 12.40 -10.68
CA ALA A 125 -15.03 12.93 -11.55
C ALA A 125 -14.45 14.24 -11.02
N HIS A 126 -15.30 15.12 -10.47
CA HIS A 126 -14.83 16.35 -9.86
C HIS A 126 -13.96 16.09 -8.61
N ALA A 127 -14.38 15.18 -7.73
CA ALA A 127 -13.63 14.84 -6.52
C ALA A 127 -12.25 14.23 -6.84
N LEU A 128 -12.16 13.37 -7.86
CA LEU A 128 -10.90 12.79 -8.34
C LEU A 128 -9.92 13.84 -8.90
N ARG A 129 -10.43 14.96 -9.43
CA ARG A 129 -9.58 16.05 -9.96
C ARG A 129 -9.08 17.01 -8.89
N THR A 130 -9.83 17.22 -7.82
CA THR A 130 -9.62 18.33 -6.88
C THR A 130 -9.14 17.91 -5.49
N ARG A 131 -9.37 16.66 -5.06
CA ARG A 131 -9.00 16.20 -3.72
C ARG A 131 -7.57 15.64 -3.67
N GLN A 132 -6.75 16.19 -2.77
CA GLN A 132 -5.47 15.62 -2.39
C GLN A 132 -5.67 14.64 -1.22
N THR A 133 -5.10 13.43 -1.32
CA THR A 133 -5.14 12.44 -0.24
C THR A 133 -4.10 12.74 0.84
N LYS A 134 -4.39 12.34 2.09
CA LYS A 134 -3.46 12.43 3.23
C LYS A 134 -3.05 11.01 3.67
N THR A 135 -2.10 10.38 2.99
CA THR A 135 -1.68 9.00 3.32
C THR A 135 -0.20 8.72 3.05
N LEU A 136 0.36 7.74 3.78
CA LEU A 136 1.69 7.15 3.58
C LEU A 136 1.62 5.80 2.84
N ALA A 137 0.49 5.50 2.19
CA ALA A 137 0.36 4.30 1.38
C ALA A 137 1.25 4.40 0.13
N SER A 138 2.22 3.49 0.01
CA SER A 138 3.18 3.49 -1.10
C SER A 138 2.47 3.59 -2.47
N GLY A 139 3.00 4.39 -3.40
CA GLY A 139 2.46 4.51 -4.76
C GLY A 139 1.04 5.07 -4.89
N ILE A 140 0.42 5.62 -3.84
CA ILE A 140 -0.93 6.19 -3.92
C ILE A 140 -1.01 7.38 -4.89
N ASP A 141 0.01 8.24 -4.95
CA ASP A 141 0.05 9.37 -5.87
C ASP A 141 0.04 8.91 -7.33
N LEU A 142 0.73 7.79 -7.64
CA LEU A 142 0.69 7.17 -8.96
C LEU A 142 -0.71 6.64 -9.27
N ILE A 143 -1.34 5.92 -8.33
CA ILE A 143 -2.70 5.41 -8.51
C ILE A 143 -3.69 6.55 -8.77
N MET A 144 -3.61 7.63 -7.99
CA MET A 144 -4.50 8.80 -8.16
C MET A 144 -4.29 9.49 -9.50
N ALA A 145 -3.04 9.63 -9.93
CA ALA A 145 -2.72 10.16 -11.24
C ALA A 145 -3.24 9.25 -12.37
N ASP A 146 -3.07 7.93 -12.26
CA ASP A 146 -3.55 6.96 -13.25
C ASP A 146 -5.09 6.93 -13.32
N LEU A 147 -5.76 7.07 -12.18
CA LEU A 147 -7.22 7.19 -12.10
C LEU A 147 -7.69 8.46 -12.80
N LYS A 148 -7.04 9.60 -12.55
CA LYS A 148 -7.35 10.87 -13.21
C LYS A 148 -7.19 10.76 -14.73
N ASP A 149 -6.04 10.25 -15.20
CA ASP A 149 -5.77 10.10 -16.63
C ASP A 149 -6.78 9.16 -17.31
N SER A 150 -7.15 8.06 -16.63
CA SER A 150 -8.17 7.13 -17.13
C SER A 150 -9.56 7.75 -17.25
N MET A 151 -9.91 8.69 -16.37
CA MET A 151 -11.19 9.39 -16.42
C MET A 151 -11.24 10.51 -17.47
N GLU A 152 -10.09 11.09 -17.80
CA GLU A 152 -9.96 12.13 -18.83
C GLU A 152 -9.85 11.53 -20.24
N ALA A 153 -9.40 10.27 -20.34
CA ALA A 153 -9.39 9.52 -21.60
C ALA A 153 -10.81 9.24 -22.12
N ALA A 154 -11.01 9.39 -23.43
CA ALA A 154 -12.25 8.97 -24.07
C ALA A 154 -12.40 7.43 -24.00
N PRO A 155 -13.58 6.90 -23.62
CA PRO A 155 -13.81 5.46 -23.64
C PRO A 155 -13.63 4.91 -25.06
N LYS A 156 -12.91 3.79 -25.20
CA LYS A 156 -12.81 3.09 -26.49
C LYS A 156 -14.13 2.40 -26.86
N PRO A 157 -14.43 2.14 -28.14
CA PRO A 157 -15.51 1.21 -28.48
C PRO A 157 -15.14 -0.23 -28.05
N ILE A 158 -16.13 -1.12 -27.95
CA ILE A 158 -15.91 -2.56 -27.65
C ILE A 158 -16.01 -3.42 -28.91
N ASP A 159 -15.85 -2.83 -30.09
CA ASP A 159 -16.11 -3.48 -31.38
C ASP A 159 -15.24 -4.72 -31.62
N ASP A 160 -14.02 -4.73 -31.06
CA ASP A 160 -13.06 -5.83 -31.17
C ASP A 160 -13.22 -6.90 -30.06
N HIS A 161 -14.14 -6.71 -29.12
CA HIS A 161 -14.39 -7.67 -28.06
C HIS A 161 -15.22 -8.85 -28.59
N CYS A 162 -14.74 -10.08 -28.38
CA CYS A 162 -15.43 -11.29 -28.83
C CYS A 162 -15.71 -12.29 -27.69
N HIS A 163 -15.19 -12.02 -26.49
CA HIS A 163 -15.34 -12.88 -25.33
C HIS A 163 -16.02 -12.14 -24.18
N THR A 164 -16.77 -12.91 -23.39
CA THR A 164 -17.42 -12.44 -22.17
C THR A 164 -17.11 -13.33 -20.98
N ILE A 165 -17.01 -12.73 -19.81
CA ILE A 165 -16.91 -13.40 -18.51
C ILE A 165 -18.06 -12.88 -17.67
N VAL A 166 -18.99 -13.76 -17.30
CA VAL A 166 -20.21 -13.39 -16.58
C VAL A 166 -20.08 -13.82 -15.12
N PHE A 167 -20.39 -12.90 -14.22
CA PHE A 167 -20.34 -13.07 -12.77
C PHE A 167 -21.77 -13.08 -12.24
N LEU A 168 -22.11 -14.11 -11.48
CA LEU A 168 -23.40 -14.23 -10.82
C LEU A 168 -23.21 -14.21 -9.30
N TYR A 169 -23.98 -13.36 -8.62
CA TYR A 169 -23.97 -13.22 -7.16
C TYR A 169 -25.34 -13.57 -6.57
N GLU A 170 -25.36 -14.55 -5.66
CA GLU A 170 -26.59 -15.03 -5.04
C GLU A 170 -27.20 -14.03 -4.04
N HIS A 171 -28.53 -13.99 -3.99
CA HIS A 171 -29.25 -13.34 -2.89
C HIS A 171 -29.36 -14.29 -1.71
N ASN A 172 -28.96 -13.82 -0.52
CA ASN A 172 -29.29 -14.48 0.74
C ASN A 172 -30.78 -14.24 1.09
N ARG A 173 -31.37 -14.98 2.02
CA ARG A 173 -32.76 -14.78 2.49
C ARG A 173 -33.09 -13.29 2.66
N ASP A 174 -34.26 -12.87 2.21
CA ASP A 174 -34.70 -11.49 2.40
C ASP A 174 -34.79 -11.16 3.90
N PRO A 175 -34.32 -9.97 4.33
CA PRO A 175 -34.43 -9.57 5.72
C PRO A 175 -35.92 -9.51 6.13
N ASP A 176 -36.24 -10.08 7.29
CA ASP A 176 -37.59 -10.00 7.86
C ASP A 176 -37.74 -8.64 8.55
N PRO A 177 -38.77 -7.83 8.22
CA PRO A 177 -38.98 -6.52 8.86
C PRO A 177 -39.13 -6.55 10.38
N SER A 178 -39.46 -7.70 10.97
CA SER A 178 -39.57 -7.88 12.41
C SER A 178 -38.24 -8.23 13.10
N GLU A 179 -37.19 -8.53 12.34
CA GLU A 179 -35.87 -8.84 12.89
C GLU A 179 -35.14 -7.58 13.37
N PRO A 180 -34.46 -7.65 14.54
CA PRO A 180 -33.56 -6.59 14.96
C PRO A 180 -32.50 -6.32 13.89
N GLY A 181 -32.34 -5.05 13.51
CA GLY A 181 -31.35 -4.63 12.54
C GLY A 181 -31.84 -4.58 11.08
N ALA A 182 -33.09 -4.95 10.81
CA ALA A 182 -33.62 -4.98 9.45
C ALA A 182 -33.85 -3.58 8.84
N ASP A 183 -33.92 -2.52 9.65
CA ASP A 183 -34.36 -1.18 9.24
C ASP A 183 -33.68 -0.68 7.95
N TRP A 184 -32.37 -0.89 7.84
CA TRP A 184 -31.56 -0.34 6.75
C TRP A 184 -31.55 -1.21 5.49
N ILE A 185 -31.83 -2.52 5.60
CA ILE A 185 -31.48 -3.53 4.59
C ILE A 185 -32.69 -4.11 3.83
N ILE A 186 -33.90 -3.69 4.16
CA ILE A 186 -35.12 -4.14 3.46
C ILE A 186 -35.06 -3.77 1.97
N ASN A 187 -35.40 -4.74 1.12
CA ASN A 187 -35.43 -4.61 -0.34
C ASN A 187 -34.11 -4.11 -0.95
N ALA A 188 -32.96 -4.56 -0.45
CA ALA A 188 -31.64 -4.12 -0.92
C ALA A 188 -30.80 -5.24 -1.58
N GLN A 189 -31.36 -6.43 -1.82
CA GLN A 189 -30.60 -7.58 -2.34
C GLN A 189 -30.02 -7.33 -3.74
N ASP A 190 -30.81 -6.76 -4.65
CA ASP A 190 -30.35 -6.46 -6.02
C ASP A 190 -29.18 -5.48 -6.01
N HIS A 191 -29.27 -4.43 -5.19
CA HIS A 191 -28.21 -3.43 -5.00
C HIS A 191 -26.94 -4.05 -4.43
N ARG A 192 -27.07 -4.89 -3.41
CA ARG A 192 -25.95 -5.63 -2.82
C ARG A 192 -25.29 -6.53 -3.88
N ALA A 193 -26.08 -7.30 -4.62
CA ALA A 193 -25.56 -8.21 -5.63
C ALA A 193 -24.87 -7.45 -6.78
N CYS A 194 -25.47 -6.34 -7.24
CA CYS A 194 -24.89 -5.45 -8.24
C CYS A 194 -23.54 -4.88 -7.76
N LEU A 195 -23.45 -4.41 -6.52
CA LEU A 195 -22.23 -3.83 -5.95
C LEU A 195 -21.08 -4.85 -5.91
N LEU A 196 -21.34 -6.04 -5.37
CA LEU A 196 -20.34 -7.10 -5.25
C LEU A 196 -19.93 -7.69 -6.61
N ALA A 197 -20.88 -7.83 -7.54
CA ALA A 197 -20.61 -8.29 -8.90
C ALA A 197 -19.76 -7.27 -9.67
N THR A 198 -20.06 -5.98 -9.54
CA THR A 198 -19.30 -4.91 -10.18
C THR A 198 -17.87 -4.84 -9.64
N GLU A 199 -17.66 -4.95 -8.32
CA GLU A 199 -16.32 -5.00 -7.72
C GLU A 199 -15.44 -6.07 -8.41
N ASN A 200 -15.99 -7.28 -8.57
CA ASN A 200 -15.27 -8.38 -9.19
C ASN A 200 -14.99 -8.13 -10.68
N ALA A 201 -16.00 -7.68 -11.43
CA ALA A 201 -15.85 -7.37 -12.85
C ALA A 201 -14.78 -6.30 -13.10
N VAL A 202 -14.75 -5.23 -12.30
CA VAL A 202 -13.75 -4.16 -12.37
C VAL A 202 -12.34 -4.70 -12.12
N VAL A 203 -12.16 -5.54 -11.09
CA VAL A 203 -10.86 -6.14 -10.78
C VAL A 203 -10.39 -7.04 -11.93
N ILE A 204 -11.27 -7.88 -12.48
CA ILE A 204 -10.90 -8.80 -13.56
C ILE A 204 -10.63 -8.05 -14.88
N ALA A 205 -11.43 -7.03 -15.21
CA ALA A 205 -11.16 -6.19 -16.39
C ALA A 205 -9.79 -5.49 -16.25
N ASN A 206 -9.48 -4.95 -15.06
CA ASN A 206 -8.19 -4.32 -14.83
C ASN A 206 -7.04 -5.32 -14.90
N TYR A 207 -7.22 -6.55 -14.39
CA TYR A 207 -6.24 -7.62 -14.51
C TYR A 207 -5.92 -7.94 -15.98
N ILE A 208 -6.94 -8.07 -16.83
CA ILE A 208 -6.77 -8.36 -18.25
C ILE A 208 -6.02 -7.23 -18.97
N ARG A 209 -6.35 -5.96 -18.67
CA ARG A 209 -5.63 -4.79 -19.19
C ARG A 209 -4.17 -4.73 -18.78
N LEU A 210 -3.85 -5.12 -17.54
CA LEU A 210 -2.46 -5.24 -17.06
C LEU A 210 -1.66 -6.29 -17.84
N LEU A 211 -2.32 -7.34 -18.30
CA LEU A 211 -1.71 -8.38 -19.13
C LEU A 211 -1.54 -7.96 -20.61
N GLY A 212 -2.08 -6.81 -21.00
CA GLY A 212 -1.95 -6.24 -22.34
C GLY A 212 -3.09 -6.55 -23.29
N PHE A 213 -4.27 -6.90 -22.79
CA PHE A 213 -5.48 -7.08 -23.59
C PHE A 213 -6.55 -6.07 -23.22
N ASP A 214 -7.27 -5.53 -24.18
CA ASP A 214 -8.41 -4.66 -23.90
C ASP A 214 -9.56 -5.42 -23.19
N ALA A 215 -10.15 -4.76 -22.19
CA ALA A 215 -11.24 -5.33 -21.41
C ALA A 215 -12.04 -4.24 -20.70
N ARG A 216 -13.37 -4.43 -20.66
CA ARG A 216 -14.31 -3.51 -20.01
C ARG A 216 -15.24 -4.25 -19.04
N ALA A 217 -15.44 -3.68 -17.85
CA ALA A 217 -16.44 -4.16 -16.90
C ALA A 217 -17.82 -3.54 -17.17
N HIS A 218 -18.86 -4.34 -16.95
CA HIS A 218 -20.26 -4.00 -17.19
C HIS A 218 -21.09 -4.31 -15.95
N SER A 219 -21.89 -3.33 -15.52
CA SER A 219 -22.82 -3.44 -14.39
C SER A 219 -24.24 -3.14 -14.87
N VAL A 220 -25.24 -3.40 -14.01
CA VAL A 220 -26.63 -3.01 -14.30
C VAL A 220 -26.76 -1.49 -14.51
N MET A 221 -25.89 -0.71 -13.88
CA MET A 221 -25.88 0.76 -13.91
C MET A 221 -25.09 1.35 -15.09
N SER A 222 -24.05 0.67 -15.56
CA SER A 222 -23.19 1.12 -16.67
C SER A 222 -22.79 -0.05 -17.57
N SER A 223 -23.37 -0.12 -18.76
CA SER A 223 -23.16 -1.23 -19.69
C SER A 223 -23.49 -0.89 -21.15
N GLU A 224 -22.69 -1.41 -22.07
CA GLU A 224 -22.92 -1.50 -23.51
C GLU A 224 -23.64 -2.79 -23.92
N VAL A 225 -23.81 -3.72 -22.98
CA VAL A 225 -24.33 -5.07 -23.22
C VAL A 225 -25.48 -5.44 -22.27
N ASP A 226 -26.38 -6.30 -22.74
CA ASP A 226 -27.45 -6.90 -21.94
C ASP A 226 -26.90 -8.10 -21.14
N LEU A 227 -26.84 -7.93 -19.81
CA LEU A 227 -26.24 -8.92 -18.92
C LEU A 227 -27.04 -10.24 -18.85
N ASP A 228 -28.35 -10.19 -19.05
CA ASP A 228 -29.22 -11.37 -18.99
C ASP A 228 -28.98 -12.26 -20.20
N ARG A 229 -28.84 -11.65 -21.39
CA ARG A 229 -28.46 -12.36 -22.63
C ARG A 229 -27.09 -13.00 -22.49
N LEU A 230 -26.13 -12.30 -21.90
CA LEU A 230 -24.80 -12.84 -21.63
C LEU A 230 -24.83 -14.02 -20.63
N ALA A 231 -25.65 -13.96 -19.58
CA ALA A 231 -25.78 -15.06 -18.62
C ALA A 231 -26.34 -16.35 -19.25
N VAL A 232 -27.26 -16.23 -20.21
CA VAL A 232 -27.75 -17.37 -21.00
C VAL A 232 -26.66 -17.90 -21.93
N ALA A 233 -25.99 -17.00 -22.67
CA ALA A 233 -24.94 -17.36 -23.62
C ALA A 233 -23.74 -18.05 -22.95
N ALA A 234 -23.33 -17.58 -21.76
CA ALA A 234 -22.27 -18.17 -20.95
C ALA A 234 -22.70 -19.43 -20.17
N GLY A 235 -23.96 -19.86 -20.32
CA GLY A 235 -24.47 -21.08 -19.71
C GLY A 235 -24.53 -21.04 -18.17
N LEU A 236 -25.00 -19.92 -17.62
CA LEU A 236 -25.29 -19.77 -16.19
C LEU A 236 -26.79 -19.79 -15.87
N ALA A 237 -27.62 -19.36 -16.82
CA ALA A 237 -29.06 -19.30 -16.64
C ALA A 237 -29.83 -19.77 -17.88
N THR A 238 -31.11 -20.04 -17.68
CA THR A 238 -32.10 -20.37 -18.74
C THR A 238 -33.30 -19.46 -18.61
N VAL A 239 -34.05 -19.27 -19.69
CA VAL A 239 -35.33 -18.55 -19.64
C VAL A 239 -36.44 -19.55 -19.33
N GLU A 240 -37.14 -19.35 -18.22
CA GLU A 240 -38.24 -20.20 -17.77
C GLU A 240 -39.44 -19.31 -17.48
N SER A 241 -40.56 -19.55 -18.19
CA SER A 241 -41.79 -18.75 -18.04
C SER A 241 -41.59 -17.23 -18.19
N GLY A 242 -40.62 -16.81 -19.00
CA GLY A 242 -40.30 -15.39 -19.25
C GLY A 242 -39.32 -14.76 -18.25
N GLU A 243 -38.83 -15.51 -17.27
CA GLU A 243 -37.86 -15.04 -16.29
C GLU A 243 -36.51 -15.75 -16.46
N LEU A 244 -35.44 -15.07 -16.07
CA LEU A 244 -34.11 -15.65 -16.03
C LEU A 244 -33.95 -16.51 -14.77
N VAL A 245 -33.63 -17.79 -14.96
CA VAL A 245 -33.51 -18.77 -13.87
C VAL A 245 -32.12 -19.38 -13.86
N ALA A 246 -31.40 -19.16 -12.76
CA ALA A 246 -30.14 -19.82 -12.49
C ALA A 246 -30.36 -21.13 -11.69
N PRO A 247 -29.68 -22.24 -12.03
CA PRO A 247 -29.77 -23.48 -11.27
C PRO A 247 -29.52 -23.27 -9.78
N TRP A 248 -30.29 -23.95 -8.93
CA TRP A 248 -30.29 -23.83 -7.45
C TRP A 248 -30.71 -22.47 -6.87
N LEU A 249 -30.55 -21.36 -7.59
CA LEU A 249 -30.83 -20.00 -7.10
C LEU A 249 -32.20 -19.46 -7.54
N GLY A 250 -32.80 -20.03 -8.58
CA GLY A 250 -34.03 -19.50 -9.15
C GLY A 250 -33.76 -18.15 -9.79
N THR A 251 -34.60 -17.16 -9.52
CA THR A 251 -34.47 -15.76 -9.96
C THR A 251 -33.65 -14.89 -9.01
N ARG A 252 -33.08 -15.47 -7.94
CA ARG A 252 -32.54 -14.68 -6.83
C ARG A 252 -31.04 -14.45 -6.93
N PHE A 253 -30.63 -13.64 -7.89
CA PHE A 253 -29.23 -13.29 -8.12
C PHE A 253 -29.09 -11.94 -8.84
N GLY A 254 -27.90 -11.36 -8.75
CA GLY A 254 -27.47 -10.23 -9.57
C GLY A 254 -26.33 -10.61 -10.51
N LEU A 255 -26.10 -9.78 -11.53
CA LEU A 255 -25.14 -10.01 -12.60
C LEU A 255 -24.17 -8.83 -12.78
N ALA A 256 -22.97 -9.16 -13.24
CA ALA A 256 -22.03 -8.24 -13.90
C ALA A 256 -21.27 -9.03 -14.97
N ALA A 257 -20.59 -8.34 -15.89
CA ALA A 257 -19.79 -8.99 -16.91
C ALA A 257 -18.49 -8.24 -17.21
N VAL A 258 -17.54 -8.95 -17.82
CA VAL A 258 -16.38 -8.36 -18.49
C VAL A 258 -16.44 -8.76 -19.96
N THR A 259 -16.32 -7.78 -20.87
CA THR A 259 -16.07 -8.02 -22.30
C THR A 259 -14.57 -7.83 -22.57
N THR A 260 -13.99 -8.60 -23.49
CA THR A 260 -12.55 -8.53 -23.78
C THR A 260 -12.20 -9.10 -25.16
N GLU A 261 -11.06 -8.64 -25.71
CA GLU A 261 -10.38 -9.25 -26.86
C GLU A 261 -9.55 -10.49 -26.47
N MET A 262 -9.26 -10.70 -25.17
CA MET A 262 -8.42 -11.80 -24.71
C MET A 262 -9.04 -13.17 -25.05
N PRO A 263 -8.36 -14.02 -25.84
CA PRO A 263 -8.90 -15.33 -26.19
C PRO A 263 -9.09 -16.23 -24.97
N ILE A 264 -10.33 -16.66 -24.73
CA ILE A 264 -10.73 -17.57 -23.65
C ILE A 264 -11.72 -18.63 -24.17
N ALA A 265 -11.65 -19.83 -23.61
CA ALA A 265 -12.60 -20.90 -23.93
C ALA A 265 -14.00 -20.58 -23.39
N HIS A 266 -15.02 -20.88 -24.18
CA HIS A 266 -16.42 -20.67 -23.81
C HIS A 266 -17.02 -21.90 -23.13
N ASP A 267 -17.86 -21.66 -22.13
CA ASP A 267 -18.80 -22.64 -21.62
C ASP A 267 -19.96 -22.82 -22.59
N ARG A 268 -20.56 -24.00 -22.55
CA ARG A 268 -21.74 -24.31 -23.36
C ARG A 268 -23.03 -23.84 -22.67
N PRO A 269 -24.01 -23.27 -23.40
CA PRO A 269 -25.31 -22.90 -22.84
C PRO A 269 -26.02 -24.06 -22.13
N LEU A 270 -26.86 -23.75 -21.16
CA LEU A 270 -27.62 -24.75 -20.42
C LEU A 270 -28.82 -25.25 -21.25
N ARG A 271 -29.19 -26.52 -21.06
CA ARG A 271 -30.53 -27.00 -21.43
C ARG A 271 -31.58 -26.44 -20.45
N PRO A 272 -32.84 -26.25 -20.86
CA PRO A 272 -33.93 -25.81 -19.97
C PRO A 272 -34.02 -26.63 -18.67
N VAL A 273 -34.51 -26.03 -17.59
CA VAL A 273 -34.60 -26.65 -16.26
C VAL A 273 -35.36 -27.97 -16.30
N ALA A 274 -36.43 -28.06 -17.09
CA ALA A 274 -37.22 -29.28 -17.26
C ALA A 274 -36.42 -30.47 -17.84
N GLN A 275 -35.29 -30.21 -18.50
CA GLN A 275 -34.40 -31.22 -19.08
C GLN A 275 -33.17 -31.51 -18.21
N GLN A 276 -33.05 -30.84 -17.06
CA GLN A 276 -31.93 -31.08 -16.14
C GLN A 276 -32.14 -32.38 -15.36
N PRO A 277 -31.13 -33.25 -15.26
CA PRO A 277 -31.25 -34.54 -14.59
C PRO A 277 -31.37 -34.36 -13.07
N TRP A 278 -32.57 -34.60 -12.52
CA TRP A 278 -32.88 -34.40 -11.10
C TRP A 278 -31.88 -35.07 -10.15
N PHE A 279 -31.48 -36.33 -10.42
CA PHE A 279 -30.51 -37.03 -9.57
C PHE A 279 -29.12 -36.36 -9.53
N ARG A 280 -28.74 -35.61 -10.57
CA ARG A 280 -27.45 -34.89 -10.61
C ARG A 280 -27.54 -33.49 -10.01
N THR A 281 -28.69 -32.82 -10.13
CA THR A 281 -28.85 -31.43 -9.67
C THR A 281 -29.48 -31.31 -8.28
N GLN A 282 -30.39 -32.23 -7.93
CA GLN A 282 -31.20 -32.21 -6.70
C GLN A 282 -31.12 -33.51 -5.88
N GLY A 283 -30.24 -34.46 -6.25
CA GLY A 283 -30.09 -35.75 -5.57
C GLY A 283 -29.21 -35.73 -4.31
N PRO A 284 -28.93 -36.91 -3.70
CA PRO A 284 -28.23 -37.04 -2.42
C PRO A 284 -26.86 -36.36 -2.33
N ALA A 285 -26.09 -36.36 -3.42
CA ALA A 285 -24.80 -35.66 -3.45
C ALA A 285 -24.96 -34.13 -3.24
N TRP A 286 -26.03 -33.52 -3.78
CA TRP A 286 -26.36 -32.11 -3.55
C TRP A 286 -26.86 -31.85 -2.12
N TRP A 287 -27.56 -32.80 -1.51
CA TRP A 287 -28.01 -32.66 -0.12
C TRP A 287 -26.85 -32.68 0.87
N LEU A 288 -25.88 -33.57 0.65
CA LEU A 288 -24.77 -33.79 1.57
C LEU A 288 -23.49 -32.98 1.24
N GLY A 289 -23.40 -32.43 0.02
CA GLY A 289 -22.23 -31.68 -0.43
C GLY A 289 -21.04 -32.56 -0.81
N THR A 290 -21.28 -33.71 -1.44
CA THR A 290 -20.20 -34.65 -1.79
C THR A 290 -19.41 -34.13 -3.00
N GLY A 291 -18.26 -33.50 -2.74
CA GLY A 291 -17.33 -33.01 -3.77
C GLY A 291 -17.43 -31.53 -4.10
N PHE A 292 -18.21 -30.75 -3.35
CA PHE A 292 -18.39 -29.31 -3.55
C PHE A 292 -18.80 -28.60 -2.25
N ALA A 293 -18.49 -27.31 -2.13
CA ALA A 293 -18.62 -26.57 -0.86
C ALA A 293 -20.07 -26.18 -0.51
N LYS A 294 -20.87 -25.73 -1.49
CA LYS A 294 -22.28 -25.34 -1.29
C LYS A 294 -23.20 -26.53 -1.54
N ASN A 295 -24.19 -26.72 -0.67
CA ASN A 295 -25.14 -27.82 -0.71
C ASN A 295 -26.53 -27.34 -0.26
N ALA A 296 -27.54 -28.21 -0.34
CA ALA A 296 -28.92 -27.86 -0.02
C ALA A 296 -29.12 -27.29 1.41
N ILE A 297 -28.24 -27.64 2.35
CA ILE A 297 -28.38 -27.34 3.79
C ILE A 297 -27.54 -26.11 4.19
N ASN A 298 -26.44 -25.82 3.49
CA ASN A 298 -25.52 -24.73 3.84
C ASN A 298 -25.49 -23.57 2.83
N ARG A 299 -26.26 -23.62 1.73
CA ARG A 299 -26.21 -22.60 0.67
C ARG A 299 -26.45 -21.19 1.18
N ASP A 300 -27.42 -21.00 2.06
CA ASP A 300 -27.72 -19.70 2.65
C ASP A 300 -27.41 -19.74 4.15
N PRO A 301 -26.38 -19.03 4.62
CA PRO A 301 -26.00 -19.02 6.03
C PRO A 301 -27.07 -18.39 6.94
N TYR A 302 -27.97 -17.57 6.38
CA TYR A 302 -29.04 -16.84 7.08
C TYR A 302 -30.43 -17.46 6.90
N ALA A 303 -30.53 -18.63 6.25
CA ALA A 303 -31.80 -19.35 6.12
C ALA A 303 -32.47 -19.67 7.48
N LYS A 304 -31.67 -19.80 8.55
CA LYS A 304 -32.12 -20.11 9.92
C LYS A 304 -31.46 -19.22 10.98
N ARG A 305 -30.84 -18.11 10.58
CA ARG A 305 -30.16 -17.17 11.48
C ARG A 305 -30.55 -15.76 11.10
N ARG A 306 -30.71 -14.90 12.11
CA ARG A 306 -30.92 -13.47 11.90
C ARG A 306 -29.63 -12.85 11.39
N TYR A 307 -29.74 -11.81 10.58
CA TYR A 307 -28.55 -11.11 10.09
C TYR A 307 -27.70 -10.55 11.23
N VAL A 308 -28.31 -9.99 12.27
CA VAL A 308 -27.62 -9.42 13.45
C VAL A 308 -26.69 -10.42 14.18
N ASP A 309 -26.97 -11.73 14.08
CA ASP A 309 -26.18 -12.78 14.75
C ASP A 309 -25.00 -13.27 13.89
N GLY A 310 -24.89 -12.84 12.64
CA GLY A 310 -23.87 -13.29 11.69
C GLY A 310 -23.95 -14.77 11.31
N ALA A 311 -23.07 -15.19 10.39
CA ALA A 311 -23.00 -16.59 9.94
C ALA A 311 -22.40 -17.54 11.00
N HIS A 312 -21.50 -17.03 11.85
CA HIS A 312 -20.81 -17.79 12.90
C HIS A 312 -21.46 -17.58 14.28
N PRO A 313 -21.46 -18.60 15.16
CA PRO A 313 -22.20 -18.55 16.41
C PRO A 313 -21.45 -17.82 17.54
N PHE A 314 -21.07 -16.55 17.32
CA PHE A 314 -20.38 -15.70 18.30
C PHE A 314 -21.16 -15.50 19.61
N GLU A 315 -22.48 -15.68 19.58
CA GLU A 315 -23.35 -15.62 20.76
C GLU A 315 -23.08 -16.75 21.77
N LYS A 316 -22.36 -17.81 21.37
CA LYS A 316 -22.04 -18.97 22.21
C LYS A 316 -20.66 -18.89 22.86
N LEU A 317 -19.86 -17.87 22.54
CA LEU A 317 -18.54 -17.68 23.12
C LEU A 317 -18.66 -17.16 24.54
N LYS A 318 -17.73 -17.58 25.42
CA LYS A 318 -17.60 -17.02 26.75
C LYS A 318 -17.14 -15.56 26.62
N ARG A 319 -17.93 -14.66 27.18
CA ARG A 319 -17.65 -13.21 27.25
C ARG A 319 -17.01 -12.88 28.58
N VAL A 320 -16.09 -11.92 28.58
CA VAL A 320 -15.38 -11.43 29.77
C VAL A 320 -15.34 -9.90 29.75
N GLU A 321 -15.24 -9.25 30.91
CA GLU A 321 -15.28 -7.78 30.99
C GLU A 321 -14.01 -7.12 30.44
N THR A 322 -12.86 -7.76 30.66
CA THR A 322 -11.55 -7.30 30.19
C THR A 322 -10.92 -8.37 29.29
N PRO A 323 -10.07 -7.99 28.32
CA PRO A 323 -9.32 -8.94 27.50
C PRO A 323 -8.54 -9.97 28.35
N THR A 324 -8.23 -11.12 27.74
CA THR A 324 -7.49 -12.23 28.39
C THR A 324 -5.99 -11.94 28.57
N THR A 325 -5.48 -10.85 28.01
CA THR A 325 -4.13 -10.33 28.23
C THR A 325 -4.18 -8.99 28.95
N TYR A 326 -3.19 -8.71 29.78
CA TYR A 326 -3.16 -7.49 30.58
C TYR A 326 -2.93 -6.23 29.72
N VAL A 327 -3.68 -5.16 30.01
CA VAL A 327 -3.51 -3.82 29.40
C VAL A 327 -3.54 -2.79 30.52
N ASP A 328 -2.45 -2.04 30.66
CA ASP A 328 -2.35 -0.85 31.52
C ASP A 328 -2.79 0.39 30.73
N GLU A 329 -4.10 0.54 30.53
CA GLU A 329 -4.68 1.53 29.61
C GLU A 329 -4.18 2.97 29.83
N GLU A 330 -3.91 3.36 31.08
CA GLU A 330 -3.38 4.69 31.42
C GLU A 330 -1.99 4.96 30.86
N ASN A 331 -1.22 3.90 30.55
CA ASN A 331 0.16 3.96 30.10
C ASN A 331 0.36 3.35 28.72
N VAL A 332 -0.71 3.08 27.97
CA VAL A 332 -0.59 2.69 26.56
C VAL A 332 -0.13 3.89 25.74
N ALA A 333 1.09 3.82 25.22
CA ALA A 333 1.69 4.91 24.46
C ALA A 333 1.12 5.00 23.04
N ARG A 334 0.65 6.19 22.66
CA ARG A 334 0.33 6.53 21.26
C ARG A 334 1.62 6.82 20.50
N VAL A 335 1.80 6.18 19.34
CA VAL A 335 2.93 6.39 18.42
C VAL A 335 2.45 7.03 17.12
N PRO A 336 3.29 7.76 16.37
CA PRO A 336 2.86 8.39 15.12
C PRO A 336 2.61 7.34 14.03
N LYS A 337 1.78 7.67 13.04
CA LYS A 337 1.58 6.80 11.86
C LYS A 337 2.89 6.48 11.13
N ARG A 338 3.87 7.39 11.20
CA ARG A 338 5.23 7.22 10.68
C ARG A 338 5.99 6.02 11.27
N ALA A 339 5.56 5.49 12.42
CA ALA A 339 6.10 4.28 13.03
C ALA A 339 5.71 2.98 12.30
N ASP A 340 4.75 3.02 11.37
CA ASP A 340 4.41 1.88 10.51
C ASP A 340 5.66 1.41 9.74
N MET A 341 5.99 0.12 9.86
CA MET A 341 7.17 -0.48 9.25
C MET A 341 7.19 -0.37 7.71
N PHE A 342 6.04 -0.32 7.05
CA PHE A 342 5.96 -0.07 5.60
C PHE A 342 6.22 1.40 5.25
N ALA A 343 5.81 2.34 6.10
CA ALA A 343 6.19 3.74 5.95
C ALA A 343 7.71 3.89 6.16
N ARG A 344 8.25 3.29 7.23
CA ARG A 344 9.69 3.27 7.51
C ARG A 344 10.51 2.73 6.34
N ALA A 345 10.07 1.65 5.69
CA ALA A 345 10.71 1.13 4.49
C ALA A 345 10.69 2.15 3.32
N GLN A 346 9.57 2.83 3.05
CA GLN A 346 9.46 3.82 1.98
C GLN A 346 10.38 5.03 2.17
N PHE A 347 10.53 5.50 3.42
CA PHE A 347 11.41 6.62 3.74
C PHE A 347 12.89 6.24 3.85
N GLY A 348 13.24 4.96 3.70
CA GLY A 348 14.63 4.50 3.74
C GLY A 348 15.18 4.22 5.14
N ASP A 349 14.35 4.23 6.18
CA ASP A 349 14.77 4.00 7.57
C ASP A 349 15.44 2.63 7.77
N MET A 350 15.07 1.66 6.95
CA MET A 350 15.59 0.27 6.98
C MET A 350 16.63 0.00 5.90
N GLY A 351 17.20 1.05 5.29
CA GLY A 351 18.21 0.96 4.25
C GLY A 351 17.67 0.99 2.83
N LYS A 352 18.59 1.29 1.90
CA LYS A 352 18.32 1.57 0.49
C LYS A 352 17.64 0.43 -0.26
N SER A 353 18.10 -0.80 -0.03
CA SER A 353 17.53 -2.01 -0.68
C SER A 353 16.03 -2.17 -0.39
N LEU A 354 15.63 -1.96 0.87
CA LEU A 354 14.21 -2.04 1.25
C LEU A 354 13.40 -0.87 0.70
N GLN A 355 13.98 0.33 0.65
CA GLN A 355 13.36 1.47 0.01
C GLN A 355 13.08 1.23 -1.46
N ASP A 356 14.05 0.67 -2.20
CA ASP A 356 13.90 0.38 -3.61
C ASP A 356 12.85 -0.72 -3.85
N ALA A 357 12.80 -1.75 -3.00
CA ALA A 357 11.75 -2.76 -3.02
C ALA A 357 10.37 -2.21 -2.57
N ALA A 358 10.32 -1.08 -1.86
CA ALA A 358 9.11 -0.40 -1.43
C ALA A 358 8.57 0.63 -2.45
N LYS A 359 9.41 1.13 -3.34
CA LYS A 359 9.13 2.23 -4.28
C LYS A 359 7.93 1.94 -5.20
N GLY A 360 7.02 2.90 -5.34
CA GLY A 360 5.81 2.74 -6.15
C GLY A 360 4.92 1.58 -5.71
N GLY A 361 5.12 1.10 -4.49
CA GLY A 361 4.53 -0.10 -3.91
C GLY A 361 4.86 -1.37 -4.68
N TYR A 362 6.12 -1.50 -5.14
CA TYR A 362 6.61 -2.63 -5.93
C TYR A 362 6.23 -3.99 -5.31
N TYR A 363 6.47 -4.19 -4.01
CA TYR A 363 6.08 -5.42 -3.28
C TYR A 363 4.60 -5.83 -3.40
N VAL A 364 3.69 -4.89 -3.74
CA VAL A 364 2.27 -5.21 -4.04
C VAL A 364 2.04 -5.36 -5.54
N ARG A 365 2.66 -4.53 -6.39
CA ARG A 365 2.43 -4.58 -7.86
C ARG A 365 3.21 -5.68 -8.57
N LYS A 366 4.19 -6.29 -7.88
CA LYS A 366 5.01 -7.40 -8.38
C LYS A 366 4.15 -8.55 -8.90
N ALA A 367 3.00 -8.81 -8.27
CA ALA A 367 2.01 -9.77 -8.74
C ALA A 367 0.81 -9.06 -9.42
N ALA A 368 0.43 -9.51 -10.61
CA ALA A 368 -0.66 -8.90 -11.37
C ALA A 368 -2.03 -8.95 -10.65
N PRO A 369 -2.46 -10.05 -10.00
CA PRO A 369 -3.75 -10.10 -9.29
C PRO A 369 -3.88 -9.05 -8.18
N SER A 370 -2.82 -8.80 -7.41
CA SER A 370 -2.83 -7.79 -6.35
C SER A 370 -2.81 -6.37 -6.90
N PHE A 371 -2.09 -6.12 -8.01
CA PHE A 371 -2.13 -4.79 -8.63
C PHE A 371 -3.51 -4.48 -9.21
N ALA A 372 -4.17 -5.48 -9.80
CA ALA A 372 -5.52 -5.35 -10.33
C ALA A 372 -6.51 -4.87 -9.25
N GLN A 373 -6.43 -5.43 -8.04
CA GLN A 373 -7.26 -5.06 -6.88
C GLN A 373 -6.92 -3.68 -6.31
N ARG A 374 -5.64 -3.31 -6.35
CA ARG A 374 -5.14 -2.08 -5.72
C ARG A 374 -5.71 -0.80 -6.33
N ARG A 375 -6.02 -0.80 -7.64
CA ARG A 375 -6.57 0.37 -8.33
C ARG A 375 -7.92 0.82 -7.73
N ALA A 376 -8.85 -0.11 -7.55
CA ALA A 376 -10.15 0.17 -6.92
C ALA A 376 -9.99 0.56 -5.44
N LEU A 377 -9.07 -0.09 -4.73
CA LEU A 377 -8.74 0.21 -3.36
C LEU A 377 -8.26 1.67 -3.19
N GLY A 378 -7.41 2.15 -4.11
CA GLY A 378 -6.98 3.55 -4.15
C GLY A 378 -8.15 4.50 -4.40
N ALA A 379 -9.01 4.21 -5.38
CA ALA A 379 -10.16 5.05 -5.72
C ALA A 379 -11.11 5.28 -4.51
N PHE A 380 -11.32 4.25 -3.68
CA PHE A 380 -12.16 4.37 -2.48
C PHE A 380 -11.59 5.24 -1.37
N VAL A 381 -10.29 5.59 -1.38
CA VAL A 381 -9.71 6.54 -0.41
C VAL A 381 -10.47 7.87 -0.38
N LEU A 382 -11.01 8.30 -1.52
CA LEU A 382 -11.78 9.54 -1.63
C LEU A 382 -13.16 9.49 -0.97
N LEU A 383 -13.65 8.30 -0.62
CA LEU A 383 -15.00 8.05 -0.06
C LEU A 383 -14.96 7.57 1.40
N GLN A 384 -13.78 7.35 1.97
CA GLN A 384 -13.61 6.81 3.33
C GLN A 384 -14.14 7.77 4.41
N ASP A 385 -14.04 9.06 4.16
CA ASP A 385 -14.43 10.15 5.06
C ASP A 385 -15.29 11.19 4.31
N GLY A 386 -16.05 11.99 5.06
CA GLY A 386 -16.92 13.00 4.46
C GLY A 386 -17.80 13.72 5.47
N GLU A 387 -18.54 14.71 4.96
CA GLU A 387 -19.49 15.47 5.77
C GLU A 387 -20.70 14.61 6.18
N SER A 388 -21.27 14.92 7.33
CA SER A 388 -22.48 14.27 7.85
C SER A 388 -23.71 15.07 7.49
N ALA A 389 -24.84 14.39 7.24
CA ALA A 389 -26.09 15.05 6.92
C ALA A 389 -26.63 15.84 8.13
N ASP A 390 -27.25 16.99 7.86
CA ASP A 390 -27.96 17.77 8.88
C ASP A 390 -29.39 17.24 9.05
N LEU A 391 -29.53 16.13 9.78
CA LEU A 391 -30.79 15.42 10.00
C LEU A 391 -30.96 15.01 11.47
N ARG A 392 -32.19 14.62 11.83
CA ARG A 392 -32.48 14.09 13.17
C ARG A 392 -31.75 12.75 13.40
N LYS A 393 -30.87 12.73 14.40
CA LYS A 393 -30.00 11.60 14.71
C LYS A 393 -30.71 10.48 15.53
N PRO A 394 -30.57 9.20 15.15
CA PRO A 394 -31.05 8.06 15.96
C PRO A 394 -30.29 7.88 17.28
N ALA A 395 -30.98 7.96 18.42
CA ALA A 395 -30.35 7.96 19.75
C ALA A 395 -30.30 6.58 20.47
N ASP A 396 -31.01 5.56 19.98
CA ASP A 396 -31.06 4.25 20.63
C ASP A 396 -29.83 3.41 20.27
N ALA A 397 -28.89 3.33 21.23
CA ALA A 397 -27.63 2.61 21.06
C ALA A 397 -27.80 1.11 20.75
N GLY A 398 -28.82 0.46 21.30
CA GLY A 398 -29.09 -0.96 21.07
C GLY A 398 -29.64 -1.22 19.66
N ARG A 399 -30.57 -0.37 19.23
CA ARG A 399 -31.10 -0.41 17.86
C ARG A 399 -30.03 -0.09 16.82
N ASN A 400 -29.20 0.93 17.07
CA ASN A 400 -28.09 1.30 16.20
C ASN A 400 -27.09 0.13 16.05
N ALA A 401 -26.71 -0.50 17.17
CA ALA A 401 -25.85 -1.68 17.17
C ALA A 401 -26.43 -2.84 16.34
N ALA A 402 -27.74 -3.10 16.47
CA ALA A 402 -28.42 -4.15 15.70
C ALA A 402 -28.42 -3.84 14.20
N ASN A 403 -28.74 -2.60 13.82
CA ASN A 403 -28.73 -2.15 12.41
C ASN A 403 -27.34 -2.23 11.79
N ILE A 404 -26.31 -1.79 12.51
CA ILE A 404 -24.92 -1.88 12.05
C ILE A 404 -24.54 -3.35 11.80
N LYS A 405 -24.78 -4.23 12.78
CA LYS A 405 -24.41 -5.65 12.62
C LYS A 405 -25.15 -6.32 11.48
N ALA A 406 -26.48 -6.15 11.43
CA ALA A 406 -27.29 -6.75 10.38
C ALA A 406 -26.88 -6.22 8.99
N ALA A 407 -26.63 -4.92 8.85
CA ALA A 407 -26.13 -4.31 7.62
C ALA A 407 -24.77 -4.86 7.20
N THR A 408 -23.81 -4.96 8.11
CA THR A 408 -22.46 -5.49 7.79
C THR A 408 -22.51 -6.95 7.33
N TYR A 409 -23.31 -7.78 8.02
CA TYR A 409 -23.48 -9.18 7.69
C TYR A 409 -24.29 -9.38 6.40
N PHE A 410 -25.28 -8.52 6.17
CA PHE A 410 -26.02 -8.45 4.91
C PHE A 410 -25.07 -8.15 3.76
N LEU A 411 -24.25 -7.10 3.86
CA LEU A 411 -23.29 -6.71 2.82
C LEU A 411 -22.26 -7.80 2.49
N GLY A 412 -21.88 -8.64 3.46
CA GLY A 412 -20.99 -9.80 3.24
C GLY A 412 -19.72 -9.80 4.09
N VAL A 413 -19.72 -9.11 5.23
CA VAL A 413 -18.64 -9.19 6.23
C VAL A 413 -18.71 -10.53 6.97
N ASP A 414 -17.58 -11.15 7.25
CA ASP A 414 -17.52 -12.47 7.89
C ASP A 414 -17.69 -12.41 9.42
N ALA A 415 -17.18 -11.34 10.05
CA ALA A 415 -17.41 -11.05 11.46
C ALA A 415 -17.41 -9.55 11.76
N VAL A 416 -18.31 -9.09 12.62
CA VAL A 416 -18.36 -7.71 13.11
C VAL A 416 -18.49 -7.67 14.63
N GLY A 417 -17.83 -6.70 15.24
CA GLY A 417 -17.88 -6.44 16.67
C GLY A 417 -17.86 -4.93 16.94
N LEU A 418 -18.53 -4.53 18.01
CA LEU A 418 -18.71 -3.13 18.38
C LEU A 418 -18.01 -2.85 19.71
N SER A 419 -17.28 -1.75 19.81
CA SER A 419 -16.60 -1.36 21.05
C SER A 419 -16.46 0.16 21.15
N ARG A 420 -16.05 0.63 22.33
CA ARG A 420 -15.45 1.96 22.45
C ARG A 420 -14.18 2.06 21.60
N CYS A 421 -13.85 3.27 21.16
CA CYS A 421 -12.58 3.63 20.55
C CYS A 421 -11.79 4.50 21.53
N PRO A 422 -10.96 3.91 22.41
CA PRO A 422 -10.18 4.69 23.38
C PRO A 422 -9.11 5.51 22.68
N GLU A 423 -8.72 6.63 23.29
CA GLU A 423 -7.69 7.53 22.75
C GLU A 423 -6.38 6.81 22.42
N TRP A 424 -5.97 5.86 23.26
CA TRP A 424 -4.73 5.09 23.07
C TRP A 424 -4.78 4.15 21.84
N ALA A 425 -5.96 3.88 21.27
CA ALA A 425 -6.08 3.13 20.02
C ALA A 425 -5.81 4.00 18.78
N TRP A 426 -5.75 5.33 18.92
CA TRP A 426 -5.40 6.26 17.85
C TRP A 426 -3.88 6.42 17.75
N TYR A 427 -3.35 6.55 16.53
CA TYR A 427 -1.99 7.06 16.36
C TYR A 427 -1.87 8.45 17.02
N SER A 428 -0.66 8.85 17.42
CA SER A 428 -0.42 10.18 17.98
C SER A 428 -0.50 11.27 16.91
N HIS A 429 0.00 10.98 15.71
CA HIS A 429 0.05 11.91 14.58
C HIS A 429 -0.35 11.22 13.26
N ASP A 430 -0.91 11.98 12.34
CA ASP A 430 -1.37 11.53 11.03
C ASP A 430 -0.21 11.39 10.02
N ALA A 431 -0.55 11.13 8.75
CA ALA A 431 0.43 10.99 7.67
C ALA A 431 1.21 12.28 7.34
N THR A 432 0.70 13.43 7.76
CA THR A 432 1.28 14.76 7.53
C THR A 432 2.14 15.21 8.72
N GLY A 433 2.12 14.46 9.82
CA GLY A 433 2.78 14.81 11.08
C GLY A 433 1.93 15.75 11.95
N GLU A 434 0.67 15.99 11.60
CA GLU A 434 -0.29 16.73 12.43
C GLU A 434 -0.76 15.85 13.60
N GLU A 435 -0.86 16.42 14.81
CA GLU A 435 -1.37 15.71 15.98
C GLU A 435 -2.82 15.28 15.74
N ILE A 436 -3.12 14.02 16.06
CA ILE A 436 -4.49 13.50 16.02
C ILE A 436 -5.14 13.80 17.37
N VAL A 437 -6.20 14.60 17.35
CA VAL A 437 -7.17 14.66 18.45
C VAL A 437 -8.30 13.70 18.10
N PRO A 438 -8.46 12.56 18.82
CA PRO A 438 -9.46 11.54 18.51
C PRO A 438 -10.86 12.12 18.27
N PRO A 439 -11.38 12.10 17.02
CA PRO A 439 -12.66 12.73 16.69
C PRO A 439 -13.87 11.89 17.10
N HIS A 440 -13.67 10.59 17.33
CA HIS A 440 -14.70 9.58 17.54
C HIS A 440 -14.37 8.69 18.73
N ASP A 441 -15.40 8.22 19.45
CA ASP A 441 -15.28 7.39 20.65
C ASP A 441 -15.88 5.99 20.47
N GLN A 442 -16.39 5.66 19.28
CA GLN A 442 -16.95 4.35 18.93
C GLN A 442 -16.14 3.69 17.81
N ALA A 443 -16.02 2.37 17.87
CA ALA A 443 -15.37 1.54 16.86
C ALA A 443 -16.25 0.37 16.42
N ILE A 444 -16.35 0.18 15.11
CA ILE A 444 -17.03 -0.93 14.46
C ILE A 444 -15.94 -1.73 13.73
N SER A 445 -15.51 -2.82 14.34
CA SER A 445 -14.47 -3.69 13.81
C SER A 445 -15.08 -4.73 12.88
N MET A 446 -14.54 -4.84 11.67
CA MET A 446 -15.02 -5.77 10.63
C MET A 446 -13.88 -6.69 10.19
N ILE A 447 -14.16 -7.97 10.05
CA ILE A 447 -13.22 -8.99 9.55
C ILE A 447 -13.71 -9.51 8.19
N ILE A 448 -12.78 -9.56 7.24
CA ILE A 448 -12.93 -10.27 5.96
C ILE A 448 -11.96 -11.46 5.95
N ASP A 449 -12.48 -12.65 5.65
CA ASP A 449 -11.70 -13.89 5.46
C ASP A 449 -10.81 -13.77 4.20
N GLN A 450 -9.53 -14.14 4.30
CA GLN A 450 -8.60 -14.17 3.16
C GLN A 450 -8.78 -15.37 2.21
N GLY A 451 -9.65 -16.33 2.57
CA GLY A 451 -10.01 -17.49 1.76
C GLY A 451 -9.17 -18.72 2.08
N TYR A 452 -9.81 -19.77 2.62
CA TYR A 452 -9.17 -21.03 2.99
C TYR A 452 -8.57 -21.75 1.79
N GLU A 453 -9.35 -21.90 0.72
CA GLU A 453 -9.01 -22.75 -0.41
C GLU A 453 -7.75 -22.26 -1.12
N THR A 454 -7.61 -20.95 -1.35
CA THR A 454 -6.39 -20.41 -1.98
C THR A 454 -5.19 -20.54 -1.04
N MET A 455 -5.38 -20.34 0.27
CA MET A 455 -4.30 -20.49 1.25
C MET A 455 -3.80 -21.93 1.38
N GLU A 456 -4.65 -22.93 1.15
CA GLU A 456 -4.27 -24.34 1.10
C GLU A 456 -3.31 -24.64 -0.05
N GLY A 457 -3.52 -24.04 -1.22
CA GLY A 457 -2.62 -24.19 -2.37
C GLY A 457 -1.31 -23.43 -2.23
N ALA A 458 -1.31 -22.34 -1.45
CA ALA A 458 -0.18 -21.42 -1.35
C ALA A 458 0.90 -21.91 -0.38
N SER A 459 2.15 -21.47 -0.56
CA SER A 459 3.22 -21.57 0.46
C SER A 459 3.01 -20.59 1.62
N GLY A 460 2.19 -19.55 1.38
CA GLY A 460 1.95 -18.41 2.26
C GLY A 460 2.84 -17.21 1.95
N ASP A 461 3.88 -17.38 1.14
CA ASP A 461 4.89 -16.38 0.76
C ASP A 461 5.28 -16.48 -0.72
N ASP A 462 4.39 -17.05 -1.53
CA ASP A 462 4.51 -17.14 -2.99
C ASP A 462 3.76 -15.98 -3.69
N TRP A 463 3.51 -16.12 -4.98
CA TRP A 463 2.94 -15.10 -5.86
C TRP A 463 1.49 -14.72 -5.56
N ILE A 464 0.74 -15.52 -4.80
CA ILE A 464 -0.67 -15.21 -4.48
C ILE A 464 -0.83 -14.56 -3.10
N SER A 465 0.19 -14.61 -2.25
CA SER A 465 0.12 -14.19 -0.84
C SER A 465 -0.38 -12.75 -0.68
N VAL A 466 0.18 -11.80 -1.43
CA VAL A 466 -0.27 -10.41 -1.40
C VAL A 466 -1.69 -10.22 -1.96
N ALA A 467 -2.11 -11.00 -2.96
CA ALA A 467 -3.45 -10.91 -3.53
C ALA A 467 -4.53 -11.37 -2.52
N GLN A 468 -4.24 -12.36 -1.67
CA GLN A 468 -5.12 -12.74 -0.55
C GLN A 468 -5.37 -11.56 0.40
N SER A 469 -4.31 -10.79 0.70
CA SER A 469 -4.42 -9.58 1.51
C SER A 469 -5.20 -8.49 0.77
N MET A 470 -4.84 -8.18 -0.47
CA MET A 470 -5.45 -7.09 -1.25
C MET A 470 -6.94 -7.32 -1.52
N ARG A 471 -7.36 -8.55 -1.80
CA ARG A 471 -8.78 -8.92 -1.90
C ARG A 471 -9.55 -8.53 -0.64
N ALA A 472 -9.06 -8.96 0.53
CA ALA A 472 -9.75 -8.74 1.79
C ALA A 472 -9.75 -7.24 2.17
N TYR A 473 -8.67 -6.52 1.89
CA TYR A 473 -8.60 -5.07 2.08
C TYR A 473 -9.54 -4.29 1.15
N LEU A 474 -9.63 -4.69 -0.13
CA LEU A 474 -10.56 -4.09 -1.09
C LEU A 474 -12.00 -4.28 -0.62
N ARG A 475 -12.37 -5.51 -0.27
CA ARG A 475 -13.71 -5.83 0.24
C ARG A 475 -14.05 -5.02 1.49
N PHE A 476 -13.13 -4.90 2.46
CA PHE A 476 -13.37 -4.04 3.61
C PHE A 476 -13.53 -2.57 3.20
N SER A 477 -12.67 -2.04 2.33
CA SER A 477 -12.72 -0.62 1.95
C SER A 477 -14.04 -0.26 1.26
N LEU A 478 -14.59 -1.18 0.48
CA LEU A 478 -15.93 -1.07 -0.09
C LEU A 478 -17.01 -1.11 1.01
N LEU A 479 -17.09 -2.20 1.77
CA LEU A 479 -18.21 -2.43 2.70
C LEU A 479 -18.17 -1.51 3.93
N GLY A 480 -16.98 -1.25 4.47
CA GLY A 480 -16.76 -0.32 5.58
C GLY A 480 -16.99 1.12 5.15
N GLY A 481 -16.63 1.47 3.91
CA GLY A 481 -16.96 2.76 3.31
C GLY A 481 -18.48 2.97 3.17
N VAL A 482 -19.21 1.98 2.65
CA VAL A 482 -20.68 2.02 2.58
C VAL A 482 -21.30 2.21 3.97
N LEU A 483 -20.80 1.49 4.98
CA LEU A 483 -21.29 1.64 6.35
C LEU A 483 -21.01 3.04 6.92
N ALA A 484 -19.79 3.56 6.75
CA ALA A 484 -19.43 4.91 7.19
C ALA A 484 -20.31 5.96 6.51
N GLN A 485 -20.54 5.83 5.20
CA GLN A 485 -21.45 6.71 4.47
C GLN A 485 -22.89 6.60 4.99
N GLN A 486 -23.37 5.41 5.33
CA GLN A 486 -24.70 5.25 5.91
C GLN A 486 -24.84 5.95 7.26
N ILE A 487 -23.81 5.88 8.11
CA ILE A 487 -23.79 6.57 9.40
C ILE A 487 -23.79 8.10 9.20
N ARG A 488 -23.02 8.60 8.21
CA ARG A 488 -23.03 10.02 7.80
C ARG A 488 -24.39 10.46 7.27
N ASN A 489 -25.06 9.63 6.47
CA ASN A 489 -26.43 9.89 6.00
C ASN A 489 -27.44 10.02 7.15
N LEU A 490 -27.17 9.39 8.30
CA LEU A 490 -27.99 9.49 9.52
C LEU A 490 -27.58 10.64 10.44
N GLY A 491 -26.61 11.46 10.02
CA GLY A 491 -26.17 12.68 10.70
C GLY A 491 -25.07 12.51 11.74
N TYR A 492 -24.42 11.35 11.81
CA TYR A 492 -23.27 11.12 12.68
C TYR A 492 -21.95 11.15 11.89
N ARG A 493 -20.89 11.65 12.51
CA ARG A 493 -19.56 11.62 11.89
C ARG A 493 -19.07 10.18 11.86
N ALA A 494 -18.48 9.78 10.74
CA ALA A 494 -17.91 8.45 10.60
C ALA A 494 -16.82 8.40 9.54
N LYS A 495 -15.78 7.62 9.81
CA LYS A 495 -14.65 7.38 8.91
C LYS A 495 -14.33 5.90 8.83
N ALA A 496 -14.13 5.38 7.62
CA ALA A 496 -13.61 4.04 7.40
C ALA A 496 -12.07 4.06 7.39
N HIS A 497 -11.44 3.37 8.33
CA HIS A 497 -9.99 3.22 8.43
C HIS A 497 -9.52 1.96 7.71
N THR A 498 -8.96 2.14 6.52
CA THR A 498 -8.53 1.08 5.60
C THR A 498 -7.02 0.86 5.66
N VAL A 499 -6.52 -0.09 4.86
CA VAL A 499 -5.07 -0.29 4.66
C VAL A 499 -4.42 0.88 3.92
N MET A 500 -5.19 1.64 3.14
CA MET A 500 -4.68 2.78 2.37
C MET A 500 -4.70 4.05 3.18
N ASP A 501 -5.71 4.25 4.04
CA ASP A 501 -5.73 5.37 4.96
C ASP A 501 -6.48 5.01 6.26
N GLY A 502 -5.77 5.10 7.38
CA GLY A 502 -6.27 4.80 8.71
C GLY A 502 -5.53 5.60 9.79
N GLU A 503 -6.20 5.83 10.91
CA GLU A 503 -5.71 6.65 12.05
C GLU A 503 -5.83 5.90 13.38
N VAL A 504 -6.32 4.66 13.34
CA VAL A 504 -6.47 3.78 14.51
C VAL A 504 -5.75 2.46 14.31
N LEU A 505 -5.23 1.93 15.41
CA LEU A 505 -4.69 0.58 15.50
C LEU A 505 -5.85 -0.41 15.61
N GLN A 506 -5.96 -1.30 14.62
CA GLN A 506 -7.06 -2.27 14.55
C GLN A 506 -6.96 -3.42 15.56
N PRO A 507 -5.78 -4.02 15.87
CA PRO A 507 -5.68 -5.13 16.81
C PRO A 507 -6.37 -4.91 18.17
N PRO A 508 -6.13 -3.79 18.90
CA PRO A 508 -6.81 -3.59 20.17
C PRO A 508 -8.33 -3.46 20.02
N LEU A 509 -8.83 -2.88 18.93
CA LEU A 509 -10.26 -2.73 18.70
C LEU A 509 -10.94 -4.08 18.42
N LEU A 510 -10.24 -5.03 17.79
CA LEU A 510 -10.72 -6.42 17.65
C LEU A 510 -10.80 -7.15 19.00
N LEU A 511 -9.86 -6.90 19.90
CA LEU A 511 -9.87 -7.47 21.26
C LEU A 511 -11.05 -6.92 22.06
N LEU A 512 -11.19 -5.60 22.10
CA LEU A 512 -12.25 -4.92 22.84
C LEU A 512 -13.65 -5.31 22.33
N SER A 513 -13.80 -5.51 21.02
CA SER A 513 -15.06 -5.92 20.41
C SER A 513 -15.34 -7.43 20.50
N GLY A 514 -14.44 -8.21 21.12
CA GLY A 514 -14.59 -9.66 21.28
C GLY A 514 -14.62 -10.44 19.97
N LEU A 515 -13.81 -10.03 18.99
CA LEU A 515 -13.64 -10.74 17.71
C LEU A 515 -12.46 -11.71 17.71
N GLY A 516 -11.63 -11.70 18.75
CA GLY A 516 -10.53 -12.64 18.89
C GLY A 516 -9.72 -12.39 20.16
N GLU A 517 -8.62 -13.12 20.29
CA GLU A 517 -7.66 -13.02 21.38
C GLU A 517 -6.24 -12.78 20.83
N VAL A 518 -5.34 -12.26 21.68
CA VAL A 518 -3.91 -12.12 21.34
C VAL A 518 -3.32 -13.50 21.07
N SER A 519 -2.57 -13.63 19.99
CA SER A 519 -1.95 -14.89 19.57
C SER A 519 -0.43 -14.81 19.54
N ARG A 520 0.25 -15.97 19.52
CA ARG A 520 1.71 -16.05 19.40
C ARG A 520 2.27 -15.38 18.14
N ILE A 521 1.47 -15.27 17.07
CA ILE A 521 1.88 -14.58 15.84
C ILE A 521 2.28 -13.12 16.15
N GLY A 522 1.73 -12.55 17.23
CA GLY A 522 2.03 -11.22 17.74
C GLY A 522 0.95 -10.25 17.32
N GLU A 523 1.19 -9.49 16.25
CA GLU A 523 0.30 -8.40 15.80
C GLU A 523 -0.97 -8.88 15.08
N VAL A 524 -1.33 -10.17 15.23
CA VAL A 524 -2.54 -10.77 14.66
C VAL A 524 -3.43 -11.27 15.78
N ILE A 525 -4.59 -10.64 15.91
CA ILE A 525 -5.67 -11.11 16.77
C ILE A 525 -6.33 -12.31 16.09
N LEU A 526 -6.38 -13.44 16.79
CA LEU A 526 -6.86 -14.69 16.23
C LEU A 526 -8.35 -14.88 16.55
N ASN A 527 -9.14 -15.12 15.51
CA ASN A 527 -10.58 -15.35 15.62
C ASN A 527 -10.88 -16.85 15.88
N PRO A 528 -11.84 -17.20 16.74
CA PRO A 528 -12.11 -18.61 17.09
C PRO A 528 -12.69 -19.46 15.94
N TYR A 529 -13.24 -18.85 14.90
CA TYR A 529 -13.84 -19.56 13.76
C TYR A 529 -13.01 -19.47 12.49
N LEU A 530 -12.46 -18.30 12.20
CA LEU A 530 -11.63 -18.02 11.01
C LEU A 530 -10.13 -18.25 11.28
N GLY A 531 -9.74 -18.48 12.52
CA GLY A 531 -8.34 -18.51 12.92
C GLY A 531 -7.68 -17.14 12.67
N PRO A 532 -6.40 -17.13 12.30
CA PRO A 532 -5.70 -15.90 11.92
C PRO A 532 -5.91 -15.51 10.44
N ARG A 533 -6.75 -16.24 9.67
CA ARG A 533 -6.93 -16.09 8.21
C ARG A 533 -7.80 -14.87 7.84
N LEU A 534 -7.44 -13.70 8.36
CA LEU A 534 -8.30 -12.52 8.28
C LEU A 534 -7.53 -11.27 7.90
N LYS A 535 -8.24 -10.32 7.30
CA LYS A 535 -7.89 -8.91 7.37
C LYS A 535 -9.01 -8.19 8.08
N SER A 536 -8.63 -7.20 8.87
CA SER A 536 -9.57 -6.33 9.54
C SER A 536 -9.61 -4.95 8.90
N GLY A 537 -10.68 -4.24 9.20
CA GLY A 537 -10.76 -2.80 9.10
C GLY A 537 -11.75 -2.27 10.13
N VAL A 538 -11.74 -0.96 10.35
CA VAL A 538 -12.54 -0.33 11.40
C VAL A 538 -13.27 0.88 10.84
N VAL A 539 -14.55 1.02 11.18
CA VAL A 539 -15.26 2.31 11.05
C VAL A 539 -15.33 2.95 12.43
N THR A 540 -14.86 4.20 12.57
CA THR A 540 -15.06 4.97 13.81
C THR A 540 -16.20 5.95 13.62
N THR A 541 -16.90 6.28 14.71
CA THR A 541 -18.06 7.19 14.68
C THR A 541 -18.35 7.82 16.04
N ASP A 542 -19.14 8.90 16.05
CA ASP A 542 -19.78 9.45 17.25
C ASP A 542 -21.26 9.01 17.41
N MET A 543 -21.73 8.06 16.59
CA MET A 543 -23.04 7.44 16.75
C MET A 543 -23.09 6.58 18.02
N PRO A 544 -24.02 6.80 18.96
CA PRO A 544 -24.13 5.96 20.15
C PRO A 544 -24.48 4.53 19.74
N ILE A 545 -23.68 3.56 20.21
CA ILE A 545 -23.83 2.13 19.92
C ILE A 545 -23.64 1.29 21.20
N ALA A 546 -24.40 0.22 21.32
CA ALA A 546 -24.17 -0.78 22.37
C ALA A 546 -22.93 -1.64 22.01
N HIS A 547 -22.03 -1.82 22.98
CA HIS A 547 -20.77 -2.54 22.78
C HIS A 547 -20.92 -4.05 23.00
N ASP A 548 -20.11 -4.79 22.27
CA ASP A 548 -19.77 -6.17 22.58
C ASP A 548 -18.76 -6.22 23.74
N LYS A 549 -18.56 -7.43 24.26
CA LYS A 549 -17.55 -7.71 25.28
C LYS A 549 -16.41 -8.55 24.70
N PRO A 550 -15.17 -8.40 25.21
CA PRO A 550 -14.08 -9.33 24.93
C PRO A 550 -14.47 -10.80 25.15
N ILE A 551 -13.72 -11.70 24.52
CA ILE A 551 -13.96 -13.15 24.57
C ILE A 551 -12.80 -13.88 25.24
N ASP A 552 -13.11 -15.05 25.78
CA ASP A 552 -12.13 -16.05 26.23
C ASP A 552 -12.52 -17.39 25.64
N PHE A 553 -11.72 -17.88 24.69
CA PHE A 553 -11.86 -19.20 24.10
C PHE A 553 -10.63 -20.07 24.35
N GLY A 554 -9.87 -19.79 25.41
CA GLY A 554 -8.71 -20.58 25.81
C GLY A 554 -7.48 -20.42 24.91
N LEU A 555 -7.41 -19.37 24.09
CA LEU A 555 -6.31 -19.20 23.15
C LEU A 555 -4.97 -19.01 23.85
N GLN A 556 -4.94 -18.31 24.99
CA GLN A 556 -3.70 -18.03 25.73
C GLN A 556 -2.96 -19.33 26.06
N THR A 557 -3.66 -20.30 26.66
CA THR A 557 -3.09 -21.62 26.98
C THR A 557 -2.72 -22.42 25.73
N PHE A 558 -3.52 -22.32 24.67
CA PHE A 558 -3.21 -23.00 23.42
C PHE A 558 -1.91 -22.49 22.78
N CYS A 559 -1.75 -21.17 22.67
CA CYS A 559 -0.56 -20.53 22.11
C CYS A 559 0.68 -20.73 22.99
N GLU A 560 0.54 -20.76 24.32
CA GLU A 560 1.63 -21.13 25.24
C GLU A 560 2.18 -22.54 24.94
N SER A 561 1.31 -23.47 24.52
CA SER A 561 1.67 -24.85 24.20
C SER A 561 2.11 -25.09 22.75
N CYS A 562 1.96 -24.10 21.86
CA CYS A 562 2.11 -24.27 20.41
C CYS A 562 3.08 -23.25 19.80
N ASN A 563 4.14 -23.76 19.16
CA ASN A 563 5.16 -22.94 18.46
C ASN A 563 5.09 -23.05 16.93
N LYS A 564 4.03 -23.62 16.36
CA LYS A 564 3.96 -23.90 14.91
C LYS A 564 4.14 -22.64 14.05
N CYS A 565 3.48 -21.53 14.39
CA CYS A 565 3.66 -20.27 13.65
C CYS A 565 5.10 -19.71 13.75
N ALA A 566 5.77 -19.89 14.89
CA ALA A 566 7.15 -19.47 15.10
C ALA A 566 8.12 -20.34 14.28
N ARG A 567 7.96 -21.67 14.37
CA ARG A 567 8.73 -22.67 13.62
C ARG A 567 8.63 -22.48 12.12
N GLU A 568 7.44 -22.15 11.61
CA GLU A 568 7.20 -22.02 10.17
C GLU A 568 7.48 -20.61 9.62
N CYS A 569 7.93 -19.66 10.46
CA CYS A 569 8.20 -18.28 10.06
C CYS A 569 9.52 -18.21 9.26
N PRO A 570 9.49 -17.85 7.96
CA PRO A 570 10.69 -17.91 7.12
C PRO A 570 11.73 -16.85 7.49
N SER A 571 11.34 -15.76 8.15
CA SER A 571 12.24 -14.72 8.63
C SER A 571 12.67 -14.90 10.09
N GLY A 572 12.14 -15.90 10.79
CA GLY A 572 12.38 -16.09 12.23
C GLY A 572 11.88 -14.93 13.11
N ALA A 573 10.87 -14.17 12.65
CA ALA A 573 10.39 -12.97 13.34
C ALA A 573 9.45 -13.24 14.53
N ILE A 574 8.90 -14.45 14.66
CA ILE A 574 7.89 -14.78 15.67
C ILE A 574 8.59 -15.46 16.85
N THR A 575 8.30 -14.98 18.06
CA THR A 575 8.91 -15.49 19.30
C THR A 575 8.36 -16.88 19.68
N ALA A 576 9.27 -17.79 20.05
CA ALA A 576 8.98 -19.05 20.73
C ALA A 576 8.87 -18.86 22.27
N GLY A 577 9.22 -17.67 22.77
CA GLY A 577 9.25 -17.33 24.20
C GLY A 577 7.88 -17.00 24.83
N PRO A 578 7.90 -16.47 26.05
CA PRO A 578 6.70 -16.08 26.80
C PRO A 578 6.05 -14.79 26.25
N LYS A 579 4.87 -14.44 26.76
CA LYS A 579 4.30 -13.09 26.62
C LYS A 579 5.08 -12.12 27.50
N LEU A 580 5.29 -10.91 27.01
CA LEU A 580 5.98 -9.83 27.71
C LEU A 580 5.25 -8.49 27.50
N MET A 581 5.58 -7.50 28.32
CA MET A 581 4.97 -6.17 28.27
C MET A 581 5.62 -5.28 27.21
N PHE A 582 4.82 -4.74 26.31
CA PHE A 582 5.21 -3.79 25.28
C PHE A 582 4.25 -2.60 25.28
N ASN A 583 4.76 -1.37 25.46
CA ASN A 583 3.97 -0.13 25.39
C ASN A 583 2.69 -0.16 26.24
N GLY A 584 2.76 -0.74 27.44
CA GLY A 584 1.63 -0.82 28.38
C GLY A 584 0.70 -2.01 28.19
N TYR A 585 0.97 -2.95 27.27
CA TYR A 585 0.15 -4.15 27.07
C TYR A 585 0.96 -5.44 26.94
N GLU A 586 0.36 -6.55 27.34
CA GLU A 586 0.96 -7.89 27.29
C GLU A 586 0.77 -8.54 25.90
N ILE A 587 1.86 -9.03 25.30
CA ILE A 587 1.86 -9.61 23.94
C ILE A 587 3.03 -10.58 23.72
N TRP A 588 2.86 -11.52 22.77
CA TRP A 588 4.01 -12.17 22.10
C TRP A 588 4.55 -11.24 21.02
N LYS A 589 5.41 -10.29 21.38
CA LYS A 589 5.89 -9.30 20.42
C LYS A 589 6.80 -9.95 19.38
N SER A 590 6.47 -9.78 18.09
CA SER A 590 7.30 -10.22 16.97
C SER A 590 8.29 -9.14 16.56
N ASP A 591 9.42 -9.57 15.98
CA ASP A 591 10.39 -8.69 15.33
C ASP A 591 9.78 -8.13 14.04
N SER A 592 9.16 -6.97 14.19
CA SER A 592 8.38 -6.33 13.13
C SER A 592 9.27 -5.83 11.98
N GLN A 593 10.55 -5.53 12.26
CA GLN A 593 11.53 -5.19 11.23
C GLN A 593 11.85 -6.42 10.38
N LYS A 594 12.24 -7.57 10.97
CA LYS A 594 12.49 -8.81 10.22
C LYS A 594 11.29 -9.23 9.36
N CYS A 595 10.09 -9.14 9.92
CA CYS A 595 8.86 -9.47 9.20
C CYS A 595 8.63 -8.52 8.01
N ALA A 596 8.75 -7.21 8.21
CA ALA A 596 8.58 -6.22 7.15
C ALA A 596 9.66 -6.38 6.07
N THR A 597 10.93 -6.54 6.45
CA THR A 597 12.04 -6.82 5.54
C THR A 597 11.71 -7.98 4.63
N TYR A 598 11.38 -9.15 5.19
CA TYR A 598 11.08 -10.35 4.41
C TYR A 598 9.88 -10.16 3.48
N ARG A 599 8.81 -9.53 3.98
CA ARG A 599 7.60 -9.28 3.18
C ARG A 599 7.89 -8.37 1.98
N VAL A 600 8.69 -7.32 2.18
CA VAL A 600 9.01 -6.35 1.13
C VAL A 600 9.99 -6.92 0.09
N THR A 601 10.97 -7.73 0.52
CA THR A 601 12.11 -8.10 -0.34
C THR A 601 12.11 -9.54 -0.85
N THR A 602 11.12 -10.38 -0.48
CA THR A 602 11.12 -11.80 -0.89
C THR A 602 11.18 -11.97 -2.41
N PRO A 603 12.20 -12.67 -2.97
CA PRO A 603 12.37 -12.80 -4.41
C PRO A 603 11.44 -13.86 -5.01
N GLY A 604 11.22 -14.98 -4.29
CA GLY A 604 10.43 -16.14 -4.76
C GLY A 604 8.91 -16.01 -4.62
N GLY A 605 8.39 -14.81 -4.39
CA GLY A 605 6.97 -14.52 -4.22
C GLY A 605 6.68 -13.03 -4.06
N ALA A 606 5.53 -12.69 -3.49
CA ALA A 606 5.13 -11.33 -3.19
C ALA A 606 4.44 -11.24 -1.82
N MET A 607 5.12 -10.60 -0.86
CA MET A 607 4.73 -10.54 0.56
C MET A 607 4.75 -11.92 1.25
N CYS A 608 4.24 -11.97 2.49
CA CYS A 608 4.16 -13.19 3.28
C CYS A 608 2.98 -13.12 4.25
N GLY A 609 2.34 -14.27 4.44
CA GLY A 609 1.24 -14.57 5.34
C GLY A 609 1.31 -16.02 5.85
N ARG A 610 2.49 -16.67 5.78
CA ARG A 610 2.68 -18.09 6.10
C ARG A 610 2.26 -18.46 7.52
N CYS A 611 2.45 -17.56 8.49
CA CYS A 611 2.00 -17.76 9.87
C CYS A 611 0.49 -17.99 9.99
N MET A 612 -0.31 -17.40 9.08
CA MET A 612 -1.77 -17.63 9.05
C MET A 612 -2.08 -19.02 8.49
N LYS A 613 -1.39 -19.41 7.42
CA LYS A 613 -1.56 -20.72 6.75
C LYS A 613 -1.31 -21.88 7.71
N THR A 614 -0.20 -21.84 8.45
CA THR A 614 0.27 -22.96 9.25
C THR A 614 -0.35 -23.04 10.64
N CYS A 615 -1.16 -22.06 11.04
CA CYS A 615 -1.82 -22.07 12.33
C CYS A 615 -2.86 -23.20 12.43
N PRO A 616 -2.89 -24.00 13.52
CA PRO A 616 -3.90 -25.06 13.71
C PRO A 616 -5.36 -24.58 13.73
N TRP A 617 -5.58 -23.27 13.92
CA TRP A 617 -6.91 -22.65 13.89
C TRP A 617 -7.38 -22.28 12.48
N ASN A 618 -6.50 -22.37 11.47
CA ASN A 618 -6.84 -22.19 10.06
C ASN A 618 -7.55 -23.45 9.54
N LEU A 619 -8.86 -23.55 9.80
CA LEU A 619 -9.67 -24.73 9.51
C LEU A 619 -10.61 -24.50 8.32
N GLU A 620 -11.02 -25.59 7.65
CA GLU A 620 -11.97 -25.58 6.53
C GLU A 620 -13.41 -25.29 6.99
N GLY A 621 -13.73 -25.60 8.25
CA GLY A 621 -15.06 -25.44 8.84
C GLY A 621 -15.98 -26.64 8.65
N ILE A 622 -15.43 -27.84 8.51
CA ILE A 622 -16.21 -29.07 8.27
C ILE A 622 -16.59 -29.81 9.57
N PHE A 623 -17.59 -30.68 9.48
CA PHE A 623 -18.15 -31.39 10.64
C PHE A 623 -17.09 -32.12 11.47
N LYS A 624 -16.11 -32.77 10.82
CA LYS A 624 -15.04 -33.53 11.47
C LYS A 624 -14.10 -32.67 12.32
N GLU A 625 -14.04 -31.37 12.09
CA GLU A 625 -13.16 -30.43 12.83
C GLU A 625 -13.82 -29.87 14.09
N ARG A 626 -15.15 -30.04 14.23
CA ARG A 626 -15.89 -29.52 15.39
C ARG A 626 -15.39 -30.09 16.73
N PRO A 627 -15.07 -31.40 16.86
CA PRO A 627 -14.48 -31.93 18.09
C PRO A 627 -13.11 -31.32 18.41
N PHE A 628 -12.23 -31.15 17.41
CA PHE A 628 -10.94 -30.49 17.57
C PHE A 628 -11.11 -29.07 18.11
N ARG A 629 -11.93 -28.25 17.44
CA ARG A 629 -12.19 -26.87 17.86
C ARG A 629 -12.79 -26.80 19.26
N TRP A 630 -13.76 -27.66 19.55
CA TRP A 630 -14.38 -27.69 20.89
C TRP A 630 -13.36 -28.05 21.97
N ALA A 631 -12.53 -29.07 21.76
CA ALA A 631 -11.48 -29.45 22.69
C ALA A 631 -10.44 -28.34 22.86
N ALA A 632 -10.00 -27.71 21.77
CA ALA A 632 -9.05 -26.59 21.80
C ALA A 632 -9.60 -25.39 22.59
N MET A 633 -10.91 -25.15 22.55
CA MET A 633 -11.55 -24.04 23.26
C MET A 633 -11.90 -24.33 24.72
N ASN A 634 -12.12 -25.60 25.09
CA ASN A 634 -12.74 -25.96 26.38
C ASN A 634 -11.85 -26.86 27.25
N ILE A 635 -10.79 -27.46 26.70
CA ILE A 635 -9.89 -28.39 27.40
C ILE A 635 -8.45 -27.89 27.27
N PRO A 636 -8.00 -26.93 28.11
CA PRO A 636 -6.67 -26.34 28.01
C PRO A 636 -5.54 -27.38 28.08
N SER A 637 -5.70 -28.44 28.88
CA SER A 637 -4.74 -29.54 29.01
C SER A 637 -4.56 -30.37 27.73
N ALA A 638 -5.47 -30.26 26.75
CA ALA A 638 -5.35 -30.94 25.47
C ALA A 638 -4.46 -30.19 24.47
N ALA A 639 -4.14 -28.91 24.69
CA ALA A 639 -3.44 -28.06 23.71
C ALA A 639 -2.13 -28.66 23.18
N PRO A 640 -1.21 -29.21 24.00
CA PRO A 640 0.02 -29.82 23.48
C PRO A 640 -0.25 -31.02 22.56
N ALA A 641 -1.23 -31.86 22.91
CA ALA A 641 -1.60 -33.04 22.12
C ALA A 641 -2.28 -32.63 20.80
N LEU A 642 -3.16 -31.62 20.84
CA LEU A 642 -3.84 -31.08 19.65
C LEU A 642 -2.84 -30.43 18.67
N ALA A 643 -1.85 -29.69 19.17
CA ALA A 643 -0.80 -29.12 18.33
C ALA A 643 0.02 -30.21 17.62
N ARG A 644 0.39 -31.29 18.32
CA ARG A 644 1.08 -32.45 17.71
C ARG A 644 0.21 -33.20 16.71
N LEU A 645 -1.09 -33.35 17.01
CA LEU A 645 -2.04 -33.98 16.09
C LEU A 645 -2.15 -33.21 14.77
N ASP A 646 -2.18 -31.88 14.83
CA ASP A 646 -2.24 -31.00 13.65
C ASP A 646 -1.04 -31.21 12.71
N ASP A 647 0.16 -31.35 13.26
CA ASP A 647 1.35 -31.72 12.48
C ASP A 647 1.28 -33.16 11.94
N ALA A 648 0.78 -34.12 12.73
CA ALA A 648 0.67 -35.52 12.32
C ALA A 648 -0.28 -35.69 11.12
N VAL A 649 -1.38 -34.93 11.05
CA VAL A 649 -2.33 -34.97 9.92
C VAL A 649 -1.89 -34.11 8.73
N GLY A 650 -0.79 -33.36 8.86
CA GLY A 650 -0.20 -32.59 7.77
C GLY A 650 -0.91 -31.27 7.44
N ASN A 651 -1.71 -30.74 8.37
CA ASN A 651 -2.39 -29.44 8.16
C ASN A 651 -1.36 -28.32 8.01
N GLY A 652 -1.59 -27.41 7.07
CA GLY A 652 -0.66 -26.33 6.72
C GLY A 652 0.39 -26.72 5.67
N GLY A 653 0.36 -27.93 5.12
CA GLY A 653 1.13 -28.32 3.94
C GLY A 653 0.59 -27.72 2.64
N LEU A 654 1.20 -28.06 1.50
CA LEU A 654 0.78 -27.61 0.17
C LEU A 654 -0.31 -28.52 -0.41
N ASN A 655 -1.28 -27.93 -1.11
CA ASN A 655 -2.28 -28.64 -1.90
C ASN A 655 -2.34 -28.11 -3.34
N ASP A 656 -1.64 -28.76 -4.26
CA ASP A 656 -1.52 -28.30 -5.65
C ASP A 656 -2.85 -28.26 -6.42
N ILE A 657 -3.87 -29.03 -6.00
CA ILE A 657 -5.21 -28.95 -6.60
C ILE A 657 -5.82 -27.54 -6.41
N LYS A 658 -5.39 -26.84 -5.36
CA LYS A 658 -5.86 -25.49 -5.02
C LYS A 658 -4.97 -24.38 -5.58
N LYS A 659 -3.83 -24.70 -6.19
CA LYS A 659 -3.01 -23.71 -6.90
C LYS A 659 -3.66 -23.39 -8.25
N TRP A 660 -4.16 -22.16 -8.40
CA TRP A 660 -4.87 -21.72 -9.61
C TRP A 660 -4.22 -20.52 -10.31
N TRP A 661 -3.27 -19.85 -9.66
CA TRP A 661 -2.61 -18.67 -10.19
C TRP A 661 -1.35 -19.02 -10.99
N TRP A 662 -0.98 -18.10 -11.87
CA TRP A 662 0.27 -18.13 -12.60
C TRP A 662 1.39 -17.46 -11.79
N ASP A 663 2.58 -18.03 -11.85
CA ASP A 663 3.77 -17.50 -11.15
C ASP A 663 4.47 -16.49 -12.07
N ILE A 664 3.78 -15.39 -12.36
CA ILE A 664 4.25 -14.29 -13.19
C ILE A 664 4.59 -13.07 -12.33
N GLU A 665 5.66 -12.38 -12.70
CA GLU A 665 6.18 -11.20 -12.00
C GLU A 665 6.34 -10.01 -12.95
N LEU A 666 6.16 -8.81 -12.42
CA LEU A 666 6.33 -7.55 -13.15
C LEU A 666 7.81 -7.34 -13.53
N GLN A 667 8.06 -7.08 -14.80
CA GLN A 667 9.38 -6.76 -15.34
C GLN A 667 9.58 -5.23 -15.51
N PRO A 668 10.82 -4.74 -15.67
CA PRO A 668 11.10 -3.30 -15.80
C PRO A 668 10.39 -2.59 -16.95
N ASP A 669 10.08 -3.32 -18.04
CA ASP A 669 9.33 -2.82 -19.19
C ASP A 669 7.81 -2.75 -18.96
N GLY A 670 7.34 -3.17 -17.79
CA GLY A 670 5.94 -3.11 -17.39
C GLY A 670 5.13 -4.38 -17.68
N ALA A 671 5.66 -5.35 -18.43
CA ALA A 671 4.97 -6.62 -18.69
C ALA A 671 5.16 -7.63 -17.55
N TYR A 672 4.20 -8.54 -17.39
CA TYR A 672 4.33 -9.67 -16.48
C TYR A 672 4.88 -10.88 -17.23
N ARG A 673 5.86 -11.57 -16.64
CA ARG A 673 6.50 -12.77 -17.22
C ARG A 673 6.73 -13.83 -16.16
N PRO A 674 6.86 -15.12 -16.54
CA PRO A 674 7.24 -16.17 -15.60
C PRO A 674 8.46 -15.77 -14.76
N THR A 675 8.37 -15.96 -13.45
CA THR A 675 9.48 -15.61 -12.55
C THR A 675 10.75 -16.38 -12.90
N THR A 676 11.87 -15.68 -12.84
CA THR A 676 13.21 -16.31 -12.96
C THR A 676 13.76 -16.77 -11.61
N HIS A 677 13.19 -16.27 -10.52
CA HIS A 677 13.56 -16.67 -9.16
C HIS A 677 12.95 -18.02 -8.77
N PRO A 678 13.66 -18.84 -7.96
CA PRO A 678 13.09 -20.05 -7.38
C PRO A 678 11.79 -19.76 -6.62
N LEU A 679 10.74 -20.55 -6.89
CA LEU A 679 9.45 -20.39 -6.23
C LEU A 679 9.54 -20.73 -4.74
N ASN A 680 8.97 -19.87 -3.90
CA ASN A 680 8.71 -20.23 -2.52
C ASN A 680 7.65 -21.34 -2.49
N ARG A 681 8.08 -22.58 -2.20
CA ARG A 681 7.22 -23.75 -2.04
C ARG A 681 7.65 -24.52 -0.79
N ARG A 682 7.20 -24.05 0.37
CA ARG A 682 7.65 -24.53 1.68
C ARG A 682 6.68 -25.54 2.27
N ASP A 683 7.11 -26.78 2.42
CA ASP A 683 6.40 -27.78 3.24
C ASP A 683 6.60 -27.51 4.74
N LEU A 684 5.99 -28.31 5.61
CA LEU A 684 6.09 -28.20 7.06
C LEU A 684 7.48 -28.61 7.57
N GLN A 685 8.06 -27.80 8.46
CA GLN A 685 9.36 -28.05 9.07
C GLN A 685 9.22 -28.83 10.39
N LYS A 686 8.70 -30.06 10.32
CA LYS A 686 8.32 -30.84 11.52
C LYS A 686 9.50 -31.21 12.42
N ASP A 687 10.70 -31.29 11.86
CA ASP A 687 11.93 -31.66 12.57
C ASP A 687 12.70 -30.46 13.14
N LEU A 688 12.25 -29.22 12.88
CA LEU A 688 12.88 -28.01 13.40
C LEU A 688 12.52 -27.80 14.88
N ASP A 689 13.51 -27.96 15.75
CA ASP A 689 13.42 -27.63 17.18
C ASP A 689 13.80 -26.17 17.42
N LEU A 690 12.80 -25.29 17.49
CA LEU A 690 12.99 -23.86 17.72
C LEU A 690 13.06 -23.55 19.22
N LYS A 691 14.23 -23.13 19.68
CA LYS A 691 14.49 -22.73 21.08
C LYS A 691 14.43 -21.23 21.25
N TYR A 692 13.91 -20.77 22.39
CA TYR A 692 13.73 -19.34 22.65
C TYR A 692 15.08 -18.65 22.90
N GLU A 693 15.95 -19.30 23.66
CA GLU A 693 17.30 -18.85 24.00
C GLU A 693 18.21 -18.63 22.78
N ASP A 694 17.91 -19.27 21.66
CA ASP A 694 18.65 -19.14 20.40
C ASP A 694 18.10 -17.99 19.52
N GLN A 695 17.01 -17.32 19.93
CA GLN A 695 16.39 -16.25 19.15
C GLN A 695 16.90 -14.86 19.55
N THR A 696 17.53 -14.17 18.60
CA THR A 696 17.75 -12.72 18.69
C THR A 696 16.61 -11.97 17.99
N LEU A 697 15.82 -11.22 18.77
CA LEU A 697 14.68 -10.44 18.29
C LEU A 697 14.84 -8.98 18.68
N ALA A 698 14.31 -8.07 17.84
CA ALA A 698 14.30 -6.64 18.08
C ALA A 698 12.86 -6.09 18.18
N VAL A 699 12.64 -5.11 19.05
CA VAL A 699 11.37 -4.38 19.17
C VAL A 699 11.57 -2.88 19.24
N TYR A 700 10.55 -2.12 18.83
CA TYR A 700 10.63 -0.67 18.70
C TYR A 700 9.53 -0.02 19.55
N PRO A 701 9.71 0.06 20.89
CA PRO A 701 8.77 0.71 21.80
C PRO A 701 8.66 2.21 21.52
N ALA A 702 7.73 2.87 22.21
CA ALA A 702 7.40 4.27 21.96
C ALA A 702 8.60 5.23 22.00
N TYR A 703 9.59 4.98 22.87
CA TYR A 703 10.78 5.84 22.94
C TYR A 703 11.80 5.61 21.80
N LEU A 704 11.65 4.53 21.01
CA LEU A 704 12.42 4.27 19.78
C LEU A 704 11.59 4.52 18.50
N ALA A 705 10.38 5.06 18.64
CA ALA A 705 9.54 5.40 17.50
C ALA A 705 10.09 6.64 16.77
N PRO A 706 9.89 6.76 15.44
CA PRO A 706 10.36 7.92 14.68
C PRO A 706 9.64 9.21 15.09
N HIS A 707 10.18 10.35 14.67
CA HIS A 707 9.45 11.61 14.66
C HIS A 707 8.18 11.51 13.77
N PRO A 708 7.18 12.39 13.94
CA PRO A 708 5.90 12.22 13.24
C PRO A 708 5.93 12.66 11.77
N TRP A 709 6.89 13.48 11.38
CA TRP A 709 6.93 14.11 10.05
C TRP A 709 7.37 13.16 8.93
N PRO A 710 6.97 13.43 7.67
CA PRO A 710 7.30 12.59 6.52
C PRO A 710 8.74 12.85 6.04
N TYR A 711 9.70 12.44 6.86
CA TYR A 711 11.14 12.57 6.61
C TYR A 711 11.87 11.28 7.08
N PRO A 712 13.06 10.94 6.55
CA PRO A 712 13.82 9.75 6.96
C PRO A 712 14.20 9.75 8.44
N PHE A 713 14.15 8.57 9.08
CA PHE A 713 14.58 8.34 10.46
C PHE A 713 15.12 6.90 10.61
N ALA A 714 16.43 6.76 10.47
CA ALA A 714 17.12 5.45 10.48
C ALA A 714 16.75 4.60 11.70
N MET A 715 16.58 3.29 11.50
CA MET A 715 16.31 2.35 12.61
C MET A 715 17.61 1.95 13.31
N ASP A 716 17.62 2.02 14.64
CA ASP A 716 18.67 1.42 15.46
C ASP A 716 18.25 0.00 15.89
N ARG A 717 18.83 -1.00 15.23
CA ARG A 717 18.49 -2.41 15.49
C ARG A 717 19.05 -2.91 16.82
N GLU A 718 20.24 -2.46 17.22
CA GLU A 718 20.88 -2.87 18.47
C GLU A 718 20.10 -2.32 19.68
N ALA A 719 19.67 -1.06 19.62
CA ALA A 719 18.74 -0.52 20.61
C ALA A 719 17.42 -1.32 20.64
N GLY A 720 16.94 -1.78 19.48
CA GLY A 720 15.76 -2.63 19.41
C GLY A 720 15.94 -4.02 20.03
N ILE A 721 17.13 -4.62 19.92
CA ILE A 721 17.48 -5.90 20.56
C ILE A 721 17.55 -5.71 22.08
N ALA A 722 18.28 -4.69 22.54
CA ALA A 722 18.37 -4.35 23.96
C ALA A 722 16.99 -4.05 24.55
N ALA A 723 16.11 -3.39 23.80
CA ALA A 723 14.73 -3.14 24.20
C ALA A 723 13.91 -4.43 24.34
N TYR A 724 14.15 -5.45 23.51
CA TYR A 724 13.48 -6.75 23.61
C TYR A 724 13.94 -7.51 24.85
N GLU A 725 15.26 -7.54 25.10
CA GLU A 725 15.86 -8.19 26.26
C GLU A 725 15.42 -7.55 27.59
N ALA A 726 15.17 -6.24 27.58
CA ALA A 726 14.68 -5.49 28.73
C ALA A 726 13.16 -5.65 28.99
N MET A 727 12.42 -6.32 28.11
CA MET A 727 10.98 -6.53 28.31
C MET A 727 10.72 -7.47 29.50
N VAL A 728 9.72 -7.11 30.30
CA VAL A 728 9.36 -7.83 31.52
C VAL A 728 8.01 -8.53 31.40
N THR A 729 7.73 -9.47 32.30
CA THR A 729 6.41 -10.10 32.41
C THR A 729 5.36 -9.11 32.92
N ALA A 730 4.07 -9.40 32.69
CA ALA A 730 2.98 -8.55 33.20
C ALA A 730 2.97 -8.46 34.74
N ASP A 731 3.36 -9.51 35.45
CA ASP A 731 3.41 -9.52 36.91
C ASP A 731 4.57 -8.67 37.44
N GLU A 732 5.74 -8.78 36.82
CA GLU A 732 6.89 -7.92 37.15
C GLU A 732 6.59 -6.44 36.85
N TYR A 733 5.97 -6.14 35.70
CA TYR A 733 5.54 -4.79 35.36
C TYR A 733 4.61 -4.19 36.43
N LYS A 734 3.59 -4.95 36.86
CA LYS A 734 2.68 -4.51 37.94
C LYS A 734 3.41 -4.29 39.26
N ALA A 735 4.33 -5.19 39.62
CA ALA A 735 5.10 -5.08 40.86
C ALA A 735 6.01 -3.83 40.86
N ARG A 736 6.74 -3.58 39.77
CA ARG A 736 7.63 -2.42 39.62
C ARG A 736 6.83 -1.09 39.60
N LYS A 737 5.71 -1.06 38.86
CA LYS A 737 4.80 0.10 38.86
C LYS A 737 4.27 0.38 40.28
N ALA A 738 3.84 -0.65 41.00
CA ALA A 738 3.35 -0.52 42.37
C ALA A 738 4.41 -0.02 43.36
N SER A 739 5.71 -0.30 43.12
CA SER A 739 6.82 0.26 43.89
C SER A 739 7.23 1.68 43.47
N GLY A 740 6.55 2.28 42.49
CA GLY A 740 6.84 3.63 41.98
C GLY A 740 7.95 3.69 40.93
N ASP A 741 8.40 2.55 40.41
CA ASP A 741 9.38 2.51 39.33
C ASP A 741 8.70 2.78 37.99
N MET A 742 8.88 3.99 37.46
CA MET A 742 8.28 4.43 36.19
C MET A 742 9.20 4.19 34.99
N SER A 743 10.41 3.66 35.17
CA SER A 743 11.36 3.40 34.07
C SER A 743 10.86 2.33 33.08
N ILE A 744 9.96 1.46 33.53
CA ILE A 744 9.29 0.42 32.73
C ILE A 744 8.15 0.95 31.83
N ILE A 745 7.74 2.21 32.01
CA ILE A 745 6.66 2.80 31.21
C ILE A 745 7.25 3.45 29.97
N HIS A 746 6.92 2.90 28.81
CA HIS A 746 7.33 3.49 27.55
C HIS A 746 6.55 4.78 27.27
N ARG A 747 7.24 5.86 26.93
CA ARG A 747 6.65 7.14 26.54
C ARG A 747 7.14 7.51 25.15
N TYR A 748 6.25 8.11 24.36
CA TYR A 748 6.64 8.73 23.09
C TYR A 748 7.09 10.17 23.36
N GLN A 749 8.22 10.57 22.77
CA GLN A 749 8.75 11.92 22.85
C GLN A 749 9.23 12.34 21.46
N ILE A 750 9.03 13.62 21.14
CA ILE A 750 9.54 14.22 19.90
C ILE A 750 10.84 14.94 20.26
N ALA A 751 11.94 14.52 19.65
CA ALA A 751 13.23 15.20 19.79
C ALA A 751 13.36 16.30 18.74
N GLY A 752 13.59 17.54 19.17
CA GLY A 752 13.88 18.68 18.28
C GLY A 752 12.69 19.22 17.49
N ASP A 753 13.00 20.11 16.54
CA ASP A 753 12.03 20.75 15.63
C ASP A 753 11.72 19.88 14.41
N ALA A 754 10.63 20.20 13.71
CA ALA A 754 10.29 19.55 12.45
C ALA A 754 11.44 19.69 11.41
N PRO A 755 11.91 18.58 10.80
CA PRO A 755 12.95 18.60 9.77
C PRO A 755 12.42 19.12 8.42
N VAL A 756 11.09 19.19 8.29
CA VAL A 756 10.38 19.65 7.10
C VAL A 756 9.35 20.70 7.45
N MET A 757 9.05 21.55 6.49
CA MET A 757 7.98 22.55 6.52
C MET A 757 6.98 22.27 5.40
N ARG A 758 5.73 22.63 5.65
CA ARG A 758 4.65 22.47 4.68
C ARG A 758 4.44 23.78 3.94
N VAL A 759 4.44 23.70 2.61
CA VAL A 759 4.26 24.85 1.72
C VAL A 759 3.19 24.55 0.67
N ALA A 760 2.62 25.60 0.08
CA ALA A 760 1.69 25.48 -1.04
C ALA A 760 2.40 25.84 -2.35
N VAL A 761 2.16 25.07 -3.41
CA VAL A 761 2.55 25.44 -4.78
C VAL A 761 1.65 26.58 -5.24
N THR A 762 2.19 27.78 -5.42
CA THR A 762 1.41 28.96 -5.83
C THR A 762 1.46 29.22 -7.33
N LYS A 763 2.51 28.73 -8.01
CA LYS A 763 2.66 28.86 -9.46
C LYS A 763 3.32 27.62 -10.04
N VAL A 764 2.79 27.17 -11.19
CA VAL A 764 3.39 26.11 -12.01
C VAL A 764 3.61 26.65 -13.41
N ASP A 765 4.86 26.98 -13.72
CA ASP A 765 5.24 27.63 -14.96
C ASP A 765 5.99 26.64 -15.87
N LYS A 766 5.26 26.08 -16.85
CA LYS A 766 5.82 25.13 -17.83
C LYS A 766 6.62 25.91 -18.88
N MET A 767 7.91 26.04 -18.65
CA MET A 767 8.82 26.83 -19.48
C MET A 767 9.13 26.15 -20.81
N THR A 768 9.35 24.83 -20.76
CA THR A 768 9.63 24.02 -21.95
C THR A 768 8.86 22.70 -21.86
N ALA A 769 9.07 21.79 -22.82
CA ALA A 769 8.50 20.45 -22.76
C ALA A 769 8.98 19.67 -21.53
N ASP A 770 10.18 19.97 -21.02
CA ASP A 770 10.85 19.18 -19.99
C ASP A 770 11.21 20.00 -18.73
N VAL A 771 11.17 21.33 -18.76
CA VAL A 771 11.49 22.19 -17.61
C VAL A 771 10.24 22.90 -17.10
N THR A 772 9.96 22.73 -15.81
CA THR A 772 8.89 23.45 -15.11
C THR A 772 9.47 24.18 -13.90
N LYS A 773 9.12 25.46 -13.75
CA LYS A 773 9.43 26.27 -12.57
C LYS A 773 8.25 26.23 -11.60
N TYR A 774 8.57 26.09 -10.31
CA TYR A 774 7.60 26.06 -9.23
C TYR A 774 7.90 27.16 -8.23
N GLU A 775 6.85 27.84 -7.78
CA GLU A 775 6.91 28.79 -6.66
C GLU A 775 6.13 28.24 -5.47
N PHE A 776 6.65 28.45 -4.27
CA PHE A 776 6.06 28.00 -3.02
C PHE A 776 5.88 29.14 -2.03
N THR A 777 4.79 29.12 -1.29
CA THR A 777 4.56 30.01 -0.14
C THR A 777 4.22 29.22 1.11
N SER A 778 4.33 29.87 2.28
CA SER A 778 3.80 29.34 3.54
C SER A 778 2.28 29.17 3.45
N LEU A 779 1.73 28.27 4.26
CA LEU A 779 0.29 28.00 4.28
C LEU A 779 -0.52 29.10 4.98
N ASP A 780 0.12 29.88 5.84
CA ASP A 780 -0.48 30.96 6.65
C ASP A 780 -0.13 32.37 6.13
N GLY A 781 0.68 32.47 5.07
CA GLY A 781 1.14 33.72 4.50
C GLY A 781 2.29 34.39 5.27
N ALA A 782 2.84 33.74 6.30
CA ALA A 782 4.03 34.23 6.99
C ALA A 782 5.28 34.17 6.09
N PRO A 783 6.30 35.02 6.32
CA PRO A 783 7.58 34.90 5.62
C PRO A 783 8.20 33.51 5.81
N LEU A 784 8.73 32.94 4.73
CA LEU A 784 9.51 31.72 4.75
C LEU A 784 10.88 31.98 5.42
N PRO A 785 11.55 30.94 5.97
CA PRO A 785 12.90 31.08 6.50
C PRO A 785 13.88 31.72 5.50
N GLY A 786 14.80 32.54 5.99
CA GLY A 786 15.87 33.10 5.16
C GLY A 786 16.82 32.01 4.64
N TRP A 787 17.43 32.25 3.48
CA TRP A 787 18.38 31.34 2.85
C TRP A 787 19.50 32.12 2.15
N THR A 788 20.58 31.43 1.78
CA THR A 788 21.73 32.02 1.06
C THR A 788 21.84 31.43 -0.34
N ALA A 789 22.30 32.22 -1.31
CA ALA A 789 22.48 31.77 -2.67
C ALA A 789 23.34 30.48 -2.74
N GLY A 790 22.94 29.55 -3.61
CA GLY A 790 23.51 28.19 -3.67
C GLY A 790 22.76 27.16 -2.82
N ALA A 791 21.79 27.57 -2.00
CA ALA A 791 20.97 26.61 -1.25
C ALA A 791 20.03 25.78 -2.14
N HIS A 792 19.66 24.61 -1.63
CA HIS A 792 18.62 23.74 -2.18
C HIS A 792 17.54 23.42 -1.15
N LEU A 793 16.41 22.92 -1.66
CA LEU A 793 15.35 22.32 -0.86
C LEU A 793 15.30 20.81 -1.13
N ASP A 794 15.09 20.03 -0.07
CA ASP A 794 14.62 18.66 -0.22
C ASP A 794 13.13 18.67 -0.41
N VAL A 795 12.65 18.33 -1.59
CA VAL A 795 11.25 18.23 -1.91
C VAL A 795 10.80 16.79 -1.74
N LEU A 796 9.83 16.57 -0.86
CA LEU A 796 9.14 15.30 -0.76
C LEU A 796 8.08 15.23 -1.86
N VAL A 797 8.42 14.55 -2.97
CA VAL A 797 7.50 14.33 -4.09
C VAL A 797 6.45 13.28 -3.71
N ALA A 798 6.91 12.21 -3.09
CA ALA A 798 6.15 11.11 -2.49
C ALA A 798 7.02 10.48 -1.38
N PRO A 799 6.49 9.64 -0.47
CA PRO A 799 7.27 9.00 0.60
C PRO A 799 8.58 8.33 0.14
N GLU A 800 8.56 7.69 -1.03
CA GLU A 800 9.71 7.03 -1.66
C GLU A 800 10.62 7.97 -2.49
N PHE A 801 10.25 9.24 -2.64
CA PHE A 801 10.91 10.22 -3.50
C PHE A 801 11.16 11.53 -2.77
N LEU A 802 12.27 11.58 -2.03
CA LEU A 802 12.88 12.81 -1.56
C LEU A 802 13.95 13.26 -2.58
N ARG A 803 13.87 14.48 -3.10
CA ARG A 803 14.78 15.00 -4.14
C ARG A 803 15.27 16.40 -3.80
N GLN A 804 16.54 16.67 -4.06
CA GLN A 804 17.10 18.00 -3.94
C GLN A 804 16.83 18.81 -5.19
N TYR A 805 16.42 20.06 -5.02
CA TYR A 805 16.34 21.04 -6.10
C TYR A 805 16.95 22.37 -5.64
N SER A 806 17.96 22.85 -6.34
CA SER A 806 18.60 24.14 -6.07
C SER A 806 17.59 25.26 -6.24
N MET A 807 17.63 26.22 -5.31
CA MET A 807 16.74 27.37 -5.31
C MET A 807 17.20 28.37 -6.36
N SER A 808 16.25 28.90 -7.13
CA SER A 808 16.51 29.82 -8.25
C SER A 808 15.96 31.23 -8.04
N GLY A 809 15.35 31.48 -6.88
CA GLY A 809 14.77 32.80 -6.54
C GLY A 809 15.80 33.80 -6.02
N ASP A 810 15.32 34.98 -5.65
CA ASP A 810 16.11 35.99 -4.93
C ASP A 810 16.18 35.62 -3.44
N PRO A 811 17.38 35.42 -2.85
CA PRO A 811 17.50 35.11 -1.42
C PRO A 811 16.95 36.16 -0.47
N SER A 812 16.77 37.40 -0.94
CA SER A 812 16.14 38.48 -0.16
C SER A 812 14.61 38.47 -0.20
N ASP A 813 13.99 37.71 -1.11
CA ASP A 813 12.55 37.48 -1.11
C ASP A 813 12.20 36.35 -0.14
N HIS A 814 11.58 36.71 0.98
CA HIS A 814 11.12 35.75 1.98
C HIS A 814 9.63 35.40 1.77
N ALA A 815 8.94 35.96 0.79
CA ALA A 815 7.56 35.61 0.49
C ALA A 815 7.48 34.30 -0.30
N THR A 816 8.45 34.03 -1.16
CA THR A 816 8.42 32.88 -2.07
C THR A 816 9.73 32.10 -2.08
N TYR A 817 9.63 30.78 -2.18
CA TYR A 817 10.73 29.93 -2.64
C TYR A 817 10.49 29.53 -4.08
N GLN A 818 11.55 29.43 -4.87
CA GLN A 818 11.48 29.08 -6.29
C GLN A 818 12.48 27.98 -6.62
N ILE A 819 12.05 26.98 -7.40
CA ILE A 819 12.90 25.92 -7.95
C ILE A 819 12.61 25.68 -9.44
N GLY A 820 13.62 25.21 -10.18
CA GLY A 820 13.45 24.66 -11.54
C GLY A 820 13.64 23.16 -11.56
N VAL A 821 12.74 22.43 -12.21
CA VAL A 821 12.78 20.96 -12.28
C VAL A 821 12.80 20.50 -13.73
N LEU A 822 13.87 19.80 -14.10
CA LEU A 822 13.98 19.04 -15.35
C LEU A 822 13.26 17.69 -15.22
N ARG A 823 12.40 17.34 -16.18
CA ARG A 823 11.76 16.03 -16.30
C ARG A 823 12.78 15.04 -16.88
N GLU A 824 12.98 13.94 -16.18
CA GLU A 824 13.78 12.81 -16.68
C GLU A 824 12.86 11.60 -16.83
N ASP A 825 12.62 11.19 -18.08
CA ASP A 825 11.75 10.04 -18.38
C ASP A 825 12.44 8.71 -18.11
N VAL A 826 13.77 8.66 -18.28
CA VAL A 826 14.63 7.51 -17.96
C VAL A 826 15.44 7.85 -16.71
N GLY A 827 15.02 7.35 -15.55
CA GLY A 827 15.71 7.68 -14.29
C GLY A 827 15.01 7.15 -13.04
N ARG A 828 15.27 7.80 -11.90
CA ARG A 828 14.77 7.37 -10.57
C ARG A 828 13.28 7.68 -10.32
N GLY A 829 12.53 8.12 -11.33
CA GLY A 829 11.06 8.33 -11.32
C GLY A 829 10.54 9.59 -10.61
N GLY A 830 11.35 10.26 -9.79
CA GLY A 830 10.91 11.38 -8.95
C GLY A 830 10.50 12.64 -9.74
N SER A 831 11.29 13.07 -10.73
CA SER A 831 11.01 14.28 -11.52
C SER A 831 9.80 14.11 -12.43
N ALA A 832 9.66 12.96 -13.10
CA ALA A 832 8.49 12.62 -13.91
C ALA A 832 7.20 12.63 -13.09
N LEU A 833 7.22 12.05 -11.88
CA LEU A 833 6.08 12.11 -10.98
C LEU A 833 5.78 13.55 -10.53
N LEU A 834 6.79 14.32 -10.12
CA LEU A 834 6.64 15.72 -9.71
C LEU A 834 5.89 16.53 -10.80
N HIS A 835 6.34 16.46 -12.05
CA HIS A 835 5.70 17.12 -13.20
C HIS A 835 4.23 16.70 -13.43
N ARG A 836 3.87 15.48 -13.05
CA ARG A 836 2.52 14.93 -13.22
C ARG A 836 1.57 15.35 -12.09
N ILE A 837 2.07 15.44 -10.85
CA ILE A 837 1.22 15.63 -9.66
C ILE A 837 1.31 17.01 -9.02
N PHE A 838 2.36 17.80 -9.25
CA PHE A 838 2.48 19.16 -8.71
C PHE A 838 1.67 20.14 -9.57
N THR A 839 0.57 20.59 -8.99
CA THR A 839 -0.36 21.56 -9.58
C THR A 839 -0.55 22.71 -8.60
N GLU A 840 -0.98 23.87 -9.09
CA GLU A 840 -1.27 25.03 -8.23
C GLU A 840 -2.26 24.67 -7.11
N GLY A 841 -1.99 25.16 -5.91
CA GLY A 841 -2.74 24.86 -4.69
C GLY A 841 -2.32 23.55 -4.00
N ARG A 842 -1.50 22.69 -4.62
CA ARG A 842 -1.02 21.45 -3.97
C ARG A 842 -0.18 21.80 -2.74
N LYS A 843 -0.43 21.10 -1.64
CA LYS A 843 0.38 21.19 -0.42
C LYS A 843 1.50 20.17 -0.48
N VAL A 844 2.74 20.59 -0.24
CA VAL A 844 3.94 19.74 -0.29
C VAL A 844 4.80 19.93 0.94
N PHE A 845 5.69 18.98 1.20
CA PHE A 845 6.71 19.08 2.25
C PHE A 845 8.06 19.37 1.63
N VAL A 846 8.75 20.36 2.18
CA VAL A 846 10.12 20.71 1.83
C VAL A 846 10.99 20.77 3.07
N SER A 847 12.30 20.50 2.97
CA SER A 847 13.22 20.79 4.08
C SER A 847 13.29 22.30 4.35
N LYS A 848 13.91 22.67 5.47
CA LYS A 848 14.50 24.01 5.57
C LYS A 848 15.61 24.14 4.49
N PRO A 849 15.93 25.35 4.00
CA PRO A 849 17.01 25.55 3.03
C PRO A 849 18.33 25.00 3.54
N ILE A 850 19.05 24.24 2.69
CA ILE A 850 20.36 23.65 3.00
C ILE A 850 21.34 24.18 1.96
N ASN A 851 22.49 24.71 2.40
CA ASN A 851 23.52 25.19 1.48
C ASN A 851 24.81 24.38 1.63
N HIS A 852 25.26 23.80 0.52
CA HIS A 852 26.56 23.13 0.38
C HIS A 852 27.39 23.73 -0.76
N PHE A 853 26.86 24.74 -1.45
CA PHE A 853 27.46 25.42 -2.58
C PHE A 853 27.53 26.91 -2.28
N GLU A 854 28.33 27.27 -1.27
CA GLU A 854 28.38 28.63 -0.75
C GLU A 854 29.12 29.59 -1.71
N LEU A 855 28.63 30.83 -1.78
CA LEU A 855 29.29 31.90 -2.53
C LEU A 855 30.36 32.57 -1.67
N ASP A 856 31.52 32.86 -2.26
CA ASP A 856 32.52 33.74 -1.65
C ASP A 856 32.18 35.21 -1.96
N ASP A 857 31.56 35.88 -0.99
CA ASP A 857 31.17 37.29 -1.09
C ASP A 857 32.35 38.28 -1.09
N THR A 858 33.58 37.79 -0.91
CA THR A 858 34.82 38.57 -0.97
C THR A 858 35.46 38.60 -2.36
N ALA A 859 34.99 37.76 -3.29
CA ALA A 859 35.47 37.73 -4.67
C ALA A 859 35.34 39.11 -5.34
N ILE A 860 36.37 39.50 -6.10
CA ILE A 860 36.36 40.77 -6.84
C ILE A 860 35.62 40.62 -8.18
N ARG A 861 35.57 39.41 -8.74
CA ARG A 861 34.81 39.06 -9.94
C ARG A 861 34.42 37.59 -9.92
N THR A 862 33.18 37.28 -10.30
CA THR A 862 32.67 35.90 -10.30
C THR A 862 32.16 35.50 -11.68
N PHE A 863 32.60 34.34 -12.18
CA PHE A 863 32.08 33.72 -13.40
C PHE A 863 31.06 32.64 -13.02
N LEU A 864 29.82 32.82 -13.43
CA LEU A 864 28.72 31.90 -13.17
C LEU A 864 28.41 31.08 -14.43
N MET A 865 28.71 29.78 -14.40
CA MET A 865 28.70 28.90 -15.56
C MET A 865 27.59 27.85 -15.44
N GLY A 866 26.43 28.11 -16.05
CA GLY A 866 25.26 27.22 -15.98
C GLY A 866 25.11 26.36 -17.23
N GLY A 867 25.01 25.04 -17.07
CA GLY A 867 24.71 24.08 -18.14
C GLY A 867 23.32 23.46 -17.99
N GLY A 868 22.41 23.64 -18.96
CA GLY A 868 21.07 23.06 -18.93
C GLY A 868 20.26 23.51 -17.71
N ILE A 869 19.81 22.58 -16.85
CA ILE A 869 19.10 22.96 -15.60
C ILE A 869 20.06 23.50 -14.52
N GLY A 870 21.38 23.40 -14.71
CA GLY A 870 22.43 23.94 -13.82
C GLY A 870 22.44 25.46 -13.70
N ILE A 871 21.57 26.13 -14.46
CA ILE A 871 21.31 27.55 -14.36
C ILE A 871 20.68 27.95 -13.02
N THR A 872 19.96 27.05 -12.34
CA THR A 872 19.18 27.40 -11.13
C THR A 872 20.01 27.99 -9.99
N PRO A 873 21.11 27.36 -9.48
CA PRO A 873 21.93 27.99 -8.46
C PRO A 873 22.65 29.24 -8.96
N MET A 874 22.96 29.32 -10.28
CA MET A 874 23.62 30.49 -10.87
C MET A 874 22.73 31.73 -10.83
N ILE A 875 21.41 31.58 -11.02
CA ILE A 875 20.45 32.68 -10.91
C ILE A 875 20.46 33.25 -9.48
N ALA A 876 20.44 32.39 -8.46
CA ALA A 876 20.48 32.82 -7.06
C ALA A 876 21.78 33.58 -6.73
N PHE A 877 22.93 33.13 -7.26
CA PHE A 877 24.20 33.86 -7.12
C PHE A 877 24.15 35.22 -7.82
N ALA A 878 23.60 35.30 -9.03
CA ALA A 878 23.48 36.55 -9.76
C ALA A 878 22.62 37.58 -9.00
N HIS A 879 21.50 37.16 -8.39
CA HIS A 879 20.70 38.01 -7.50
C HIS A 879 21.53 38.59 -6.35
N HIS A 880 22.23 37.71 -5.61
CA HIS A 880 23.03 38.12 -4.45
C HIS A 880 24.19 39.04 -4.82
N LEU A 881 24.95 38.70 -5.87
CA LEU A 881 26.08 39.52 -6.34
C LEU A 881 25.60 40.87 -6.88
N HIS A 882 24.46 40.92 -7.56
CA HIS A 882 23.85 42.17 -8.01
C HIS A 882 23.44 43.05 -6.82
N ALA A 883 22.79 42.47 -5.81
CA ALA A 883 22.41 43.19 -4.59
C ALA A 883 23.62 43.76 -3.83
N LEU A 884 24.75 43.05 -3.84
CA LEU A 884 26.03 43.50 -3.27
C LEU A 884 26.82 44.46 -4.18
N GLY A 885 26.39 44.68 -5.43
CA GLY A 885 27.10 45.50 -6.41
C GLY A 885 28.45 44.89 -6.86
N ARG A 886 28.62 43.56 -6.79
CA ARG A 886 29.83 42.85 -7.20
C ARG A 886 29.89 42.65 -8.72
N GLU A 887 31.10 42.50 -9.25
CA GLU A 887 31.32 42.19 -10.67
C GLU A 887 31.07 40.70 -10.94
N PHE A 888 30.24 40.38 -11.94
CA PHE A 888 30.01 39.01 -12.36
C PHE A 888 29.55 38.92 -13.81
N GLU A 889 29.74 37.76 -14.42
CA GLU A 889 29.19 37.38 -15.71
C GLU A 889 28.50 36.02 -15.58
N LEU A 890 27.33 35.86 -16.20
CA LEU A 890 26.55 34.63 -16.18
C LEU A 890 26.49 34.04 -17.59
N HIS A 891 27.13 32.89 -17.77
CA HIS A 891 27.17 32.17 -19.04
C HIS A 891 26.21 30.98 -18.98
N TYR A 892 25.14 31.04 -19.76
CA TYR A 892 24.15 29.98 -19.84
C TYR A 892 24.32 29.15 -21.12
N SER A 893 24.62 27.87 -20.97
CA SER A 893 24.84 26.94 -22.07
C SER A 893 23.76 25.86 -22.13
N ALA A 894 23.18 25.61 -23.30
CA ALA A 894 22.22 24.54 -23.54
C ALA A 894 22.38 23.90 -24.93
N SER A 895 21.80 22.71 -25.11
CA SER A 895 21.85 22.01 -26.40
C SER A 895 21.06 22.76 -27.48
N THR A 896 19.85 23.19 -27.10
CA THR A 896 18.89 23.92 -27.93
C THR A 896 18.33 25.11 -27.16
N ARG A 897 17.91 26.15 -27.89
CA ARG A 897 17.21 27.28 -27.28
C ARG A 897 15.83 26.89 -26.76
N ASP A 898 15.08 26.09 -27.52
CA ASP A 898 13.73 25.64 -27.15
C ASP A 898 13.71 24.72 -25.92
N GLY A 899 14.81 24.02 -25.65
CA GLY A 899 14.98 23.18 -24.46
C GLY A 899 15.52 23.92 -23.22
N ALA A 900 15.87 25.21 -23.33
CA ALA A 900 16.45 25.99 -22.25
C ALA A 900 15.36 26.68 -21.42
N GLY A 901 15.29 26.37 -20.12
CA GLY A 901 14.40 27.08 -19.19
C GLY A 901 14.89 28.49 -18.85
N TYR A 902 14.06 29.28 -18.18
CA TYR A 902 14.41 30.62 -17.64
C TYR A 902 14.80 31.71 -18.65
N LEU A 903 14.69 31.49 -19.97
CA LEU A 903 15.11 32.52 -20.95
C LEU A 903 14.34 33.84 -20.79
N ASP A 904 13.02 33.76 -20.66
CA ASP A 904 12.16 34.95 -20.47
C ASP A 904 12.39 35.60 -19.10
N ASP A 905 12.64 34.80 -18.05
CA ASP A 905 12.97 35.31 -16.72
C ASP A 905 14.30 36.06 -16.74
N LEU A 906 15.35 35.46 -17.29
CA LEU A 906 16.70 36.04 -17.38
C LEU A 906 16.70 37.36 -18.17
N ALA A 907 15.91 37.45 -19.24
CA ALA A 907 15.77 38.67 -20.03
C ALA A 907 15.08 39.81 -19.27
N ALA A 908 14.27 39.49 -18.24
CA ALA A 908 13.56 40.46 -17.42
C ALA A 908 14.36 40.92 -16.18
N MET A 909 15.50 40.29 -15.88
CA MET A 909 16.29 40.60 -14.70
C MET A 909 17.01 41.97 -14.82
N PRO A 910 17.20 42.70 -13.71
CA PRO A 910 17.93 43.97 -13.71
C PRO A 910 19.42 43.83 -14.06
N TRP A 911 19.93 42.61 -14.10
CA TRP A 911 21.29 42.22 -14.49
C TRP A 911 21.32 41.43 -15.81
N ALA A 912 20.28 41.51 -16.63
CA ALA A 912 20.19 40.81 -17.92
C ALA A 912 21.34 41.13 -18.88
N ASP A 913 21.95 42.31 -18.77
CA ASP A 913 23.12 42.74 -19.55
C ASP A 913 24.39 41.94 -19.23
N ARG A 914 24.41 41.21 -18.11
CA ARG A 914 25.51 40.33 -17.68
C ARG A 914 25.32 38.87 -18.11
N VAL A 915 24.24 38.56 -18.85
CA VAL A 915 23.88 37.20 -19.26
C VAL A 915 24.35 36.94 -20.69
N HIS A 916 25.05 35.82 -20.87
CA HIS A 916 25.58 35.37 -22.16
C HIS A 916 25.05 33.97 -22.49
N PHE A 917 24.29 33.86 -23.57
CA PHE A 917 23.69 32.58 -24.01
C PHE A 917 24.55 31.85 -25.02
N HIS A 918 24.60 30.52 -24.90
CA HIS A 918 25.35 29.63 -25.79
C HIS A 918 24.50 28.39 -26.13
N PHE A 919 23.92 28.38 -27.34
CA PHE A 919 23.10 27.28 -27.86
C PHE A 919 23.83 26.52 -28.97
N SER A 920 24.02 25.23 -28.74
CA SER A 920 24.88 24.41 -29.60
C SER A 920 24.30 24.11 -30.98
N ASP A 921 22.98 24.06 -31.10
CA ASP A 921 22.24 23.88 -32.35
C ASP A 921 22.22 25.15 -33.22
N GLU A 922 22.32 26.33 -32.60
CA GLU A 922 22.50 27.62 -33.27
C GLU A 922 23.97 27.88 -33.65
N GLY A 923 24.86 26.90 -33.45
CA GLY A 923 26.28 27.00 -33.80
C GLY A 923 27.14 27.84 -32.85
N THR A 924 26.61 28.20 -31.67
CA THR A 924 27.33 28.95 -30.64
C THR A 924 27.81 28.03 -29.51
N ARG A 925 28.97 28.33 -28.92
CA ARG A 925 29.51 27.63 -27.74
C ARG A 925 30.30 28.62 -26.89
N ALA A 926 30.26 28.42 -25.57
CA ALA A 926 31.11 29.16 -24.66
C ALA A 926 32.57 28.79 -24.92
N ASP A 927 33.38 29.72 -25.41
CA ASP A 927 34.83 29.55 -25.50
C ASP A 927 35.44 29.76 -24.11
N LEU A 928 35.50 28.68 -23.34
CA LEU A 928 35.87 28.71 -21.93
C LEU A 928 37.29 29.25 -21.70
N ASN A 929 38.21 29.00 -22.62
CA ASN A 929 39.58 29.51 -22.52
C ASN A 929 39.65 31.02 -22.71
N VAL A 930 38.81 31.57 -23.60
CA VAL A 930 38.72 33.01 -23.81
C VAL A 930 38.00 33.68 -22.64
N ILE A 931 36.84 33.13 -22.24
CA ILE A 931 36.01 33.67 -21.15
C ILE A 931 36.79 33.75 -19.84
N LEU A 932 37.50 32.67 -19.49
CA LEU A 932 38.23 32.57 -18.22
C LEU A 932 39.69 33.06 -18.33
N SER A 933 40.08 33.70 -19.43
CA SER A 933 41.47 34.12 -19.62
C SER A 933 41.90 35.23 -18.66
N GLY A 934 43.19 35.25 -18.32
CA GLY A 934 43.81 36.38 -17.61
C GLY A 934 43.42 36.49 -16.14
N TYR A 935 43.34 35.36 -15.45
CA TYR A 935 43.07 35.25 -14.01
C TYR A 935 43.77 36.36 -13.19
N ARG A 936 43.04 36.91 -12.22
CA ARG A 936 43.56 37.83 -11.20
C ARG A 936 43.13 37.33 -9.83
N ASP A 937 43.96 37.63 -8.84
CA ASP A 937 43.67 37.28 -7.45
C ASP A 937 42.28 37.79 -7.02
N GLY A 938 41.48 36.90 -6.42
CA GLY A 938 40.08 37.15 -6.07
C GLY A 938 39.06 36.93 -7.20
N TRP A 939 39.44 36.35 -8.34
CA TRP A 939 38.48 35.89 -9.37
C TRP A 939 38.02 34.47 -9.06
N HIS A 940 36.71 34.23 -9.07
CA HIS A 940 36.14 32.92 -8.78
C HIS A 940 35.30 32.41 -9.95
N VAL A 941 35.28 31.10 -10.15
CA VAL A 941 34.39 30.43 -11.11
C VAL A 941 33.50 29.43 -10.39
N TYR A 942 32.20 29.51 -10.66
CA TYR A 942 31.18 28.60 -10.17
C TYR A 942 30.54 27.89 -11.35
N THR A 943 30.39 26.58 -11.29
CA THR A 943 29.78 25.81 -12.38
C THR A 943 28.80 24.77 -11.89
N CYS A 944 27.70 24.61 -12.61
CA CYS A 944 26.72 23.56 -12.38
C CYS A 944 26.09 23.14 -13.71
N GLY A 945 25.87 21.84 -13.92
CA GLY A 945 25.28 21.30 -15.15
C GLY A 945 25.67 19.84 -15.38
N PRO A 946 25.59 19.34 -16.63
CA PRO A 946 26.06 17.99 -16.95
C PRO A 946 27.57 17.84 -16.70
N ASP A 947 28.01 16.66 -16.27
CA ASP A 947 29.42 16.39 -15.89
C ASP A 947 30.44 16.85 -16.93
N ARG A 948 30.17 16.55 -18.21
CA ARG A 948 31.05 16.95 -19.32
C ARG A 948 31.21 18.46 -19.41
N TYR A 949 30.16 19.22 -19.13
CA TYR A 949 30.18 20.68 -19.15
C TYR A 949 30.99 21.21 -17.96
N MET A 950 30.68 20.75 -16.75
CA MET A 950 31.36 21.20 -15.53
C MET A 950 32.85 20.89 -15.57
N ASN A 951 33.24 19.68 -15.96
CA ASN A 951 34.64 19.29 -16.12
C ASN A 951 35.37 20.19 -17.13
N GLY A 952 34.71 20.56 -18.23
CA GLY A 952 35.26 21.49 -19.21
C GLY A 952 35.54 22.87 -18.63
N VAL A 953 34.62 23.40 -17.81
CA VAL A 953 34.79 24.69 -17.12
C VAL A 953 35.94 24.64 -16.13
N ILE A 954 36.00 23.62 -15.27
CA ILE A 954 37.04 23.49 -14.25
C ILE A 954 38.43 23.31 -14.87
N GLN A 955 38.54 22.50 -15.93
CA GLN A 955 39.81 22.32 -16.65
C GLN A 955 40.26 23.61 -17.34
N ALA A 956 39.34 24.35 -17.98
CA ALA A 956 39.68 25.64 -18.57
C ALA A 956 40.14 26.64 -17.51
N ALA A 957 39.43 26.74 -16.37
CA ALA A 957 39.82 27.61 -15.26
C ALA A 957 41.23 27.27 -14.73
N GLU A 958 41.51 25.97 -14.56
CA GLU A 958 42.84 25.50 -14.16
C GLU A 958 43.93 25.91 -15.16
N GLN A 959 43.68 25.71 -16.46
CA GLN A 959 44.61 26.12 -17.51
C GLN A 959 44.85 27.63 -17.54
N GLN A 960 43.86 28.43 -17.15
CA GLN A 960 43.97 29.90 -17.07
C GLN A 960 44.52 30.41 -15.73
N GLY A 961 44.86 29.51 -14.80
CA GLY A 961 45.58 29.85 -13.57
C GLY A 961 44.70 30.11 -12.34
N PHE A 962 43.40 29.77 -12.38
CA PHE A 962 42.56 29.83 -11.19
C PHE A 962 43.05 28.81 -10.15
N PRO A 963 43.29 29.22 -8.89
CA PRO A 963 43.67 28.29 -7.83
C PRO A 963 42.48 27.41 -7.43
N GLU A 964 42.73 26.38 -6.65
CA GLU A 964 41.70 25.39 -6.29
C GLU A 964 40.53 26.00 -5.51
N GLU A 965 40.83 26.87 -4.55
CA GLU A 965 39.87 27.61 -3.73
C GLU A 965 39.00 28.60 -4.53
N ALA A 966 39.36 28.90 -5.78
CA ALA A 966 38.61 29.77 -6.68
C ALA A 966 37.74 28.99 -7.68
N ARG A 967 37.76 27.65 -7.64
CA ARG A 967 37.06 26.75 -8.56
C ARG A 967 35.98 25.97 -7.81
N HIS A 968 34.73 26.33 -8.04
CA HIS A 968 33.57 25.81 -7.30
C HIS A 968 32.62 25.06 -8.23
N LEU A 969 32.11 23.91 -7.81
CA LEU A 969 31.15 23.13 -8.59
C LEU A 969 30.14 22.39 -7.71
N GLU A 970 28.93 22.19 -8.23
CA GLU A 970 27.86 21.40 -7.60
C GLU A 970 27.36 20.33 -8.58
N TYR A 971 27.26 19.08 -8.12
CA TYR A 971 26.71 17.97 -8.89
C TYR A 971 25.21 17.75 -8.57
N PHE A 972 24.36 17.67 -9.61
CA PHE A 972 22.95 17.28 -9.45
C PHE A 972 22.72 15.77 -9.41
N SER A 973 23.58 15.03 -10.11
CA SER A 973 23.55 13.59 -10.23
C SER A 973 24.94 13.06 -9.92
N VAL A 974 25.01 11.83 -9.42
CA VAL A 974 26.27 11.12 -9.18
C VAL A 974 26.97 10.94 -10.53
N PRO A 975 28.20 11.44 -10.70
CA PRO A 975 28.97 11.16 -11.89
C PRO A 975 29.16 9.66 -12.12
N GLU A 976 29.22 9.22 -13.38
CA GLU A 976 29.62 7.84 -13.70
C GLU A 976 31.01 7.60 -13.15
N MET A 977 31.10 6.70 -12.16
CA MET A 977 32.36 6.37 -11.55
C MET A 977 33.06 5.22 -12.29
N PRO A 978 34.41 5.17 -12.31
CA PRO A 978 35.15 3.96 -12.70
C PRO A 978 34.66 2.72 -11.93
N GLU A 979 34.81 1.51 -12.48
CA GLU A 979 34.66 0.29 -11.67
C GLU A 979 35.76 0.28 -10.59
N TYR A 980 35.36 0.42 -9.33
CA TYR A 980 36.26 0.24 -8.18
C TYR A 980 36.14 -1.18 -7.66
N GLU A 981 37.27 -1.80 -7.34
CA GLU A 981 37.27 -3.01 -6.54
C GLU A 981 37.06 -2.62 -5.06
N ASN A 982 36.06 -3.22 -4.41
CA ASN A 982 35.85 -3.00 -2.99
C ASN A 982 36.67 -4.02 -2.20
N HIS A 983 37.49 -3.52 -1.27
CA HIS A 983 38.18 -4.35 -0.29
C HIS A 983 37.60 -4.13 1.11
N ALA A 984 37.78 -5.14 1.97
CA ALA A 984 37.46 -5.01 3.39
C ALA A 984 38.46 -4.06 4.07
N PHE A 985 38.03 -3.38 5.13
CA PHE A 985 38.88 -2.51 5.95
C PHE A 985 38.34 -2.39 7.36
N GLU A 986 39.05 -1.73 8.28
CA GLU A 986 38.65 -1.53 9.67
C GLU A 986 38.40 -0.05 10.00
N LEU A 987 37.35 0.23 10.77
CA LEU A 987 37.02 1.55 11.31
C LEU A 987 37.23 1.58 12.82
N LYS A 988 38.18 2.39 13.28
CA LYS A 988 38.39 2.68 14.71
C LYS A 988 37.63 3.95 15.10
N LEU A 989 36.80 3.85 16.12
CA LEU A 989 36.00 4.96 16.63
C LEU A 989 36.74 5.58 17.81
N ALA A 990 37.24 6.81 17.67
CA ALA A 990 38.14 7.40 18.65
C ALA A 990 37.50 7.61 20.03
N ARG A 991 36.18 7.86 20.11
CA ARG A 991 35.51 8.13 21.38
C ARG A 991 35.16 6.85 22.15
N SER A 992 34.83 5.78 21.43
CA SER A 992 34.46 4.49 22.05
C SER A 992 35.60 3.47 22.11
N GLY A 993 36.66 3.65 21.31
CA GLY A 993 37.76 2.72 21.15
C GLY A 993 37.40 1.44 20.38
N ARG A 994 36.15 1.28 19.90
CA ARG A 994 35.72 0.10 19.13
C ARG A 994 36.34 0.10 17.73
N ILE A 995 36.67 -1.10 17.26
CA ILE A 995 37.11 -1.36 15.88
C ILE A 995 36.01 -2.17 15.19
N LEU A 996 35.52 -1.68 14.06
CA LEU A 996 34.44 -2.28 13.29
C LEU A 996 34.96 -2.72 11.92
N PRO A 997 34.79 -3.99 11.52
CA PRO A 997 35.15 -4.45 10.18
C PRO A 997 34.11 -3.97 9.16
N VAL A 998 34.57 -3.34 8.10
CA VAL A 998 33.77 -2.94 6.95
C VAL A 998 34.02 -3.90 5.78
N PRO A 999 33.09 -4.82 5.47
CA PRO A 999 33.27 -5.77 4.38
C PRO A 999 33.15 -5.10 3.01
N ALA A 1000 33.62 -5.79 1.96
CA ALA A 1000 33.63 -5.27 0.59
C ALA A 1000 32.24 -4.93 0.02
N ASP A 1001 31.19 -5.61 0.49
CA ASP A 1001 29.81 -5.46 0.03
C ASP A 1001 29.01 -4.39 0.81
N LYS A 1002 29.62 -3.71 1.79
CA LYS A 1002 28.98 -2.66 2.60
C LYS A 1002 29.80 -1.39 2.67
N ASP A 1003 29.14 -0.26 2.84
CA ASP A 1003 29.80 1.02 3.12
C ASP A 1003 29.99 1.26 4.63
N ALA A 1004 30.83 2.26 4.98
CA ALA A 1004 31.13 2.57 6.38
C ALA A 1004 29.90 3.04 7.16
N ALA A 1005 29.02 3.83 6.54
CA ALA A 1005 27.81 4.32 7.18
C ALA A 1005 26.83 3.18 7.49
N GLN A 1006 26.71 2.19 6.61
CA GLN A 1006 25.94 0.97 6.85
C GLN A 1006 26.48 0.21 8.06
N VAL A 1007 27.78 -0.03 8.12
CA VAL A 1007 28.42 -0.77 9.22
C VAL A 1007 28.30 -0.03 10.54
N LEU A 1008 28.46 1.30 10.54
CA LEU A 1008 28.28 2.14 11.73
C LEU A 1008 26.84 2.07 12.24
N ASN A 1009 25.85 2.28 11.36
CA ASN A 1009 24.44 2.21 11.72
C ASN A 1009 24.02 0.81 12.18
N GLU A 1010 24.50 -0.25 11.52
CA GLU A 1010 24.27 -1.64 11.94
C GLU A 1010 24.93 -1.96 13.29
N SER A 1011 26.03 -1.27 13.64
CA SER A 1011 26.78 -1.46 14.89
C SER A 1011 26.30 -0.55 16.04
N GLY A 1012 25.19 0.18 15.83
CA GLY A 1012 24.55 1.06 16.82
C GLY A 1012 25.14 2.47 16.91
N PHE A 1013 25.96 2.90 15.95
CA PHE A 1013 26.47 4.28 15.86
C PHE A 1013 25.64 5.07 14.86
N HIS A 1014 24.92 6.08 15.35
CA HIS A 1014 24.06 6.90 14.52
C HIS A 1014 24.87 7.76 13.55
N VAL A 1015 24.65 7.55 12.25
CA VAL A 1015 25.18 8.38 11.17
C VAL A 1015 24.01 8.80 10.28
N ASP A 1016 23.80 10.11 10.13
CA ASP A 1016 22.81 10.62 9.20
C ASP A 1016 23.21 10.30 7.76
N VAL A 1017 22.40 9.52 7.06
CA VAL A 1017 22.60 9.18 5.64
C VAL A 1017 21.36 9.59 4.86
N LYS A 1018 21.56 10.43 3.82
CA LYS A 1018 20.47 10.97 3.00
C LYS A 1018 20.51 10.46 1.56
N CYS A 1019 21.54 10.81 0.78
CA CYS A 1019 21.62 10.36 -0.62
C CYS A 1019 22.11 8.92 -0.78
N ALA A 1020 22.92 8.42 0.16
CA ALA A 1020 23.70 7.19 0.05
C ALA A 1020 24.63 7.09 -1.18
N ASP A 1021 24.73 8.15 -1.99
CA ASP A 1021 25.47 8.18 -3.25
C ASP A 1021 26.66 9.17 -3.24
N GLY A 1022 27.05 9.69 -2.08
CA GLY A 1022 28.23 10.56 -1.94
C GLY A 1022 28.08 12.01 -2.45
N ILE A 1023 26.85 12.46 -2.76
CA ILE A 1023 26.59 13.78 -3.38
C ILE A 1023 25.96 14.83 -2.44
N CYS A 1024 25.54 14.45 -1.22
CA CYS A 1024 24.85 15.38 -0.31
C CYS A 1024 25.66 15.84 0.91
N GLY A 1025 26.80 15.20 1.22
CA GLY A 1025 27.63 15.57 2.37
C GLY A 1025 27.07 15.28 3.77
N VAL A 1026 25.82 14.83 3.92
CA VAL A 1026 25.17 14.63 5.24
C VAL A 1026 25.94 13.64 6.13
N CYS A 1027 26.49 12.55 5.58
CA CYS A 1027 27.25 11.55 6.34
C CYS A 1027 28.74 11.88 6.48
N LYS A 1028 29.11 13.17 6.44
CA LYS A 1028 30.47 13.64 6.64
C LYS A 1028 30.93 13.37 8.07
N CYS A 1029 32.10 12.75 8.22
CA CYS A 1029 32.74 12.50 9.50
C CYS A 1029 34.21 12.93 9.47
N GLY A 1030 34.73 13.42 10.60
CA GLY A 1030 36.14 13.77 10.74
C GLY A 1030 37.04 12.54 10.79
N VAL A 1031 38.17 12.58 10.10
CA VAL A 1031 39.20 11.53 10.10
C VAL A 1031 40.34 11.98 11.01
N ILE A 1032 40.73 11.13 11.97
CA ILE A 1032 41.82 11.36 12.92
C ILE A 1032 43.13 10.73 12.42
N SER A 1033 43.07 9.51 11.89
CA SER A 1033 44.22 8.81 11.30
C SER A 1033 43.78 7.77 10.26
N GLY A 1034 44.68 7.38 9.36
CA GLY A 1034 44.40 6.42 8.27
C GLY A 1034 44.14 7.10 6.92
N GLU A 1035 44.46 6.38 5.84
CA GLU A 1035 44.34 6.88 4.47
C GLU A 1035 42.98 6.51 3.86
N VAL A 1036 42.25 7.51 3.35
CA VAL A 1036 40.89 7.36 2.83
C VAL A 1036 40.90 7.39 1.30
N GLU A 1037 40.25 6.40 0.68
CA GLU A 1037 39.83 6.47 -0.70
C GLU A 1037 38.53 7.26 -0.80
N HIS A 1038 38.65 8.53 -1.20
CA HIS A 1038 37.50 9.42 -1.36
C HIS A 1038 36.73 9.09 -2.64
N ARG A 1039 35.51 8.59 -2.45
CA ARG A 1039 34.58 8.25 -3.54
C ARG A 1039 33.36 9.19 -3.58
N ASP A 1040 33.44 10.29 -2.85
CA ASP A 1040 32.41 11.31 -2.80
C ASP A 1040 32.71 12.47 -3.75
N PHE A 1041 31.69 13.31 -3.96
CA PHE A 1041 31.71 14.42 -4.89
C PHE A 1041 31.51 15.78 -4.21
N VAL A 1042 31.56 15.82 -2.87
CA VAL A 1042 31.19 16.98 -2.06
C VAL A 1042 32.33 17.55 -1.23
N LEU A 1043 33.35 16.74 -0.91
CA LEU A 1043 34.53 17.22 -0.20
C LEU A 1043 35.56 17.78 -1.18
N SER A 1044 35.98 19.03 -0.95
CA SER A 1044 37.18 19.61 -1.57
C SER A 1044 38.44 18.86 -1.15
N ARG A 1045 39.55 18.98 -1.90
CA ARG A 1045 40.82 18.30 -1.57
C ARG A 1045 41.30 18.63 -0.15
N LYS A 1046 41.16 19.90 0.26
CA LYS A 1046 41.48 20.34 1.62
C LYS A 1046 40.58 19.72 2.69
N GLN A 1047 39.30 19.51 2.41
CA GLN A 1047 38.40 18.82 3.34
C GLN A 1047 38.68 17.31 3.39
N ARG A 1048 39.11 16.70 2.28
CA ARG A 1048 39.52 15.29 2.21
C ARG A 1048 40.73 14.97 3.09
N GLU A 1049 41.58 15.97 3.38
CA GLU A 1049 42.71 15.81 4.32
C GLU A 1049 42.29 15.46 5.76
N GLY A 1050 41.05 15.76 6.16
CA GLY A 1050 40.60 15.58 7.55
C GLY A 1050 39.17 15.10 7.73
N ALA A 1051 38.48 14.69 6.67
CA ALA A 1051 37.10 14.20 6.74
C ALA A 1051 36.79 13.21 5.62
N MET A 1052 35.86 12.29 5.86
CA MET A 1052 35.36 11.32 4.86
C MET A 1052 33.84 11.33 4.78
N ILE A 1053 33.28 10.93 3.64
CA ILE A 1053 31.85 10.71 3.45
C ILE A 1053 31.55 9.22 3.61
N LEU A 1054 30.92 8.85 4.73
CA LEU A 1054 30.82 7.46 5.20
C LEU A 1054 30.00 6.54 4.29
N CYS A 1055 29.07 7.07 3.48
CA CYS A 1055 28.23 6.23 2.61
C CYS A 1055 28.90 5.76 1.32
N GLN A 1056 30.09 6.26 1.00
CA GLN A 1056 30.79 5.92 -0.25
C GLN A 1056 32.30 5.76 -0.07
N SER A 1057 32.94 6.61 0.73
CA SER A 1057 34.39 6.56 0.92
C SER A 1057 34.83 5.29 1.66
N ARG A 1058 36.02 4.77 1.32
CA ARG A 1058 36.60 3.54 1.89
C ARG A 1058 38.03 3.78 2.37
N ALA A 1059 38.69 2.75 2.91
CA ALA A 1059 40.15 2.79 3.07
C ALA A 1059 40.87 2.73 1.72
N ALA A 1060 42.00 3.43 1.62
CA ALA A 1060 42.84 3.44 0.42
C ALA A 1060 43.47 2.08 0.10
N GLU A 1061 43.68 1.25 1.12
CA GLU A 1061 44.32 -0.06 0.98
C GLU A 1061 43.44 -1.17 1.57
N PRO A 1062 43.50 -2.41 1.04
CA PRO A 1062 42.88 -3.57 1.67
C PRO A 1062 43.32 -3.74 3.12
N ASP A 1063 42.38 -4.08 4.00
CA ASP A 1063 42.58 -4.25 5.44
C ASP A 1063 43.14 -2.99 6.14
N GLY A 1064 43.02 -1.81 5.51
CA GLY A 1064 43.43 -0.53 6.10
C GLY A 1064 42.62 -0.17 7.34
N LEU A 1065 43.25 0.54 8.29
CA LEU A 1065 42.58 1.03 9.49
C LEU A 1065 42.36 2.54 9.36
N ILE A 1066 41.11 2.99 9.37
CA ILE A 1066 40.75 4.41 9.46
C ILE A 1066 40.22 4.70 10.85
N GLU A 1067 40.80 5.69 11.52
CA GLU A 1067 40.30 6.23 12.78
C GLU A 1067 39.48 7.49 12.54
N ILE A 1068 38.22 7.50 13.00
CA ILE A 1068 37.28 8.61 12.81
C ILE A 1068 36.85 9.23 14.15
N ASP A 1069 36.49 10.52 14.13
CA ASP A 1069 36.01 11.28 15.30
C ASP A 1069 34.55 10.93 15.64
N LEU A 1070 34.36 9.68 16.07
CA LEU A 1070 33.08 9.10 16.46
C LEU A 1070 33.19 8.28 17.76
#